data_AF-A0A1Y1I8Z9-F1
#
_entry.id   AF-A0A1Y1I8Z9-F1
#
_cell.length_a   1.000
_cell.length_b   1.000
_cell.length_c   1.000
_cell.angle_alpha   90.00
_cell.angle_beta   90.00
_cell.angle_gamma   90.00
#
_symmetry.space_group_name_H-M   'P 1'
#
loop_
_entity.id
_entity.type
_entity.pdbx_description
1 polymer ?
#
loop_
_entity_poly.entity_id
_entity_poly.type
_entity_poly.pdbx_seq_one_letter_code
_entity_poly.pdbx_strand_id
1 'polypeptide(L)'
;MTAPALKVGSAIPGYKGCFSIESFIERKGVKIGGKRKHVVLRSGSSDGRSGFGDMVDGRSGFVSNTMPGMRIQATQASPELLFEGPGQAQYVMKVNQITLLRTKFMHEGKATIETKDINVYLTTTTQTDLSRLIHWIVDFKGKKKPGATDPCKSCIASHSGKAAKEEQRKRKRDEKEAQLEEERKAKLQVRMRKEVEKKKLEDEKRVKKETADRLKKEAEEEKRRKAEVERVKREEADRIAREEAERERKRKEEEERIRMELERKRREEEAERQRLEAERKRKEEEERLLKLEEERLRRLEELRRLEELRRQEEERLRKLEEERKRKEEEERIRKAEEERKRKAEEKRLRKLEEERIRKLEEERKRKLEEERKRKAEEERQRRAEEERQRNAEQERLRQAEEARRKQEAEEERTRKTREAKERLARMQAEAERQREQTATAKAAGAKAAEAERKRQEAERKRQENAEKRAEKARQTAQKKATTAAAKAARDQAARDARAHEEERRAQEAGRARAEAAEQERIRAEEKRRAEQEAYRKFQENWQREQREQAKRRFEEQQKQHAAAAAANLLQNPPVLTYAQFEAGWESLWKNLSSDAPLRCSQIPWPPLGNPVFYLQNEGPDTVCKRDPVFYLQNEGPDDQRKKFRKALLRWHPDKFGQACGKRLVDVERDVILERVKEIFNEVQAQRPC
;
A
#
# COMPACT_ATOMS: atom_id res chain seq x y z
N MET A 1 -31.91 -44.16 62.15
CA MET A 1 -33.36 -44.36 62.47
C MET A 1 -33.48 -45.59 63.38
N THR A 2 -34.65 -45.83 63.98
CA THR A 2 -34.77 -46.36 65.36
C THR A 2 -35.54 -47.69 65.51
N ALA A 3 -35.04 -48.54 66.44
CA ALA A 3 -35.79 -49.50 67.28
C ALA A 3 -36.55 -50.66 66.55
N PRO A 4 -37.26 -51.60 67.23
CA PRO A 4 -37.44 -51.86 68.68
C PRO A 4 -37.23 -53.35 69.11
N ALA A 5 -37.72 -53.74 70.30
CA ALA A 5 -37.69 -55.11 70.87
C ALA A 5 -39.04 -55.48 71.58
N LEU A 6 -39.27 -56.76 71.96
CA LEU A 6 -40.55 -57.25 72.54
C LEU A 6 -40.41 -58.37 73.62
N LYS A 7 -41.49 -58.62 74.38
CA LYS A 7 -41.60 -59.56 75.55
C LYS A 7 -42.93 -60.36 75.56
N VAL A 8 -42.91 -61.58 76.14
CA VAL A 8 -44.02 -62.48 76.59
C VAL A 8 -43.45 -63.37 77.73
N GLY A 9 -44.14 -63.98 78.72
CA GLY A 9 -45.53 -64.06 79.20
C GLY A 9 -45.62 -65.11 80.36
N SER A 10 -46.80 -65.42 80.94
CA SER A 10 -46.90 -66.39 82.08
C SER A 10 -48.28 -67.07 82.27
N ALA A 11 -48.33 -68.16 83.06
CA ALA A 11 -49.55 -68.87 83.54
C ALA A 11 -49.27 -69.68 84.83
N ILE A 12 -50.32 -70.05 85.58
CA ILE A 12 -50.26 -70.61 86.97
C ILE A 12 -50.96 -72.01 87.06
N PRO A 13 -50.55 -72.93 87.96
CA PRO A 13 -50.83 -74.37 87.82
C PRO A 13 -51.96 -74.94 88.69
N GLY A 14 -52.44 -76.14 88.32
CA GLY A 14 -53.37 -76.96 89.11
C GLY A 14 -52.69 -78.08 89.91
N TYR A 15 -53.42 -78.66 90.87
CA TYR A 15 -52.93 -79.66 91.83
C TYR A 15 -52.20 -80.84 91.20
N LYS A 16 -50.93 -81.00 91.56
CA LYS A 16 -50.10 -82.19 91.32
C LYS A 16 -49.37 -82.50 92.62
N GLY A 17 -49.28 -83.78 92.94
CA GLY A 17 -48.60 -84.28 94.15
C GLY A 17 -48.07 -85.68 93.90
N CYS A 18 -46.99 -86.06 94.56
CA CYS A 18 -46.42 -87.40 94.42
C CYS A 18 -45.71 -87.87 95.68
N PHE A 19 -45.81 -89.18 95.97
CA PHE A 19 -45.36 -89.80 97.20
C PHE A 19 -44.48 -91.02 96.91
N SER A 20 -43.41 -91.20 97.70
CA SER A 20 -42.48 -92.32 97.59
C SER A 20 -42.92 -93.50 98.48
N ILE A 21 -43.98 -94.20 98.06
CA ILE A 21 -44.60 -95.29 98.81
C ILE A 21 -44.55 -96.57 97.96
N GLU A 22 -44.01 -97.65 98.52
CA GLU A 22 -44.17 -98.97 97.90
C GLU A 22 -45.61 -99.46 98.12
N SER A 23 -46.29 -99.77 97.03
CA SER A 23 -47.67 -100.21 97.02
C SER A 23 -47.80 -101.56 96.31
N PHE A 24 -48.70 -102.37 96.85
CA PHE A 24 -48.94 -103.74 96.45
C PHE A 24 -50.46 -104.00 96.41
N ILE A 25 -50.98 -104.63 95.36
CA ILE A 25 -52.42 -104.66 95.04
C ILE A 25 -52.93 -106.10 95.01
N GLU A 26 -54.10 -106.34 95.60
CA GLU A 26 -54.72 -107.66 95.70
C GLU A 26 -56.22 -107.58 95.41
N ARG A 27 -56.78 -108.52 94.64
CA ARG A 27 -58.20 -108.58 94.29
C ARG A 27 -58.72 -109.98 94.60
N LYS A 28 -59.76 -110.08 95.44
CA LYS A 28 -60.35 -111.36 95.88
C LYS A 28 -59.30 -112.41 96.32
N GLY A 29 -58.28 -111.99 97.08
CA GLY A 29 -57.18 -112.85 97.56
C GLY A 29 -56.04 -113.10 96.57
N VAL A 30 -56.12 -112.59 95.33
CA VAL A 30 -55.11 -112.82 94.28
C VAL A 30 -54.28 -111.56 94.03
N LYS A 31 -52.96 -111.74 93.97
CA LYS A 31 -51.95 -110.68 93.85
C LYS A 31 -51.88 -110.10 92.43
N ILE A 32 -52.16 -108.81 92.26
CA ILE A 32 -52.16 -108.12 90.96
C ILE A 32 -50.85 -107.34 90.77
N GLY A 33 -49.92 -107.96 90.03
CA GLY A 33 -48.70 -107.33 89.55
C GLY A 33 -47.60 -107.17 90.60
N GLY A 34 -46.51 -106.51 90.19
CA GLY A 34 -45.35 -106.25 91.03
C GLY A 34 -45.55 -105.09 92.01
N LYS A 35 -44.54 -104.88 92.86
CA LYS A 35 -44.44 -103.67 93.68
C LYS A 35 -44.33 -102.42 92.80
N ARG A 36 -45.15 -101.42 93.11
CA ARG A 36 -45.15 -100.07 92.52
C ARG A 36 -44.52 -99.13 93.54
N LYS A 37 -43.60 -98.23 93.15
CA LYS A 37 -42.78 -97.46 94.11
C LYS A 37 -43.17 -95.98 94.24
N HIS A 38 -44.17 -95.54 93.48
CA HIS A 38 -44.53 -94.14 93.35
C HIS A 38 -46.05 -93.99 93.27
N VAL A 39 -46.61 -92.97 93.92
CA VAL A 39 -48.04 -92.68 93.90
C VAL A 39 -48.25 -91.22 93.52
N VAL A 40 -49.00 -90.96 92.45
CA VAL A 40 -49.21 -89.63 91.88
C VAL A 40 -50.68 -89.21 92.00
N LEU A 41 -50.90 -87.97 92.41
CA LEU A 41 -52.19 -87.30 92.39
C LEU A 41 -52.36 -86.52 91.08
N ARG A 42 -53.46 -86.79 90.36
CA ARG A 42 -53.82 -86.09 89.14
C ARG A 42 -55.21 -85.45 89.23
N SER A 43 -55.31 -84.21 88.78
CA SER A 43 -56.55 -83.56 88.36
C SER A 43 -56.84 -83.87 86.88
N GLY A 44 -58.08 -84.23 86.56
CA GLY A 44 -58.50 -84.51 85.18
C GLY A 44 -58.55 -83.25 84.31
N SER A 45 -58.04 -83.34 83.08
CA SER A 45 -58.05 -82.28 82.04
C SER A 45 -57.82 -82.92 80.66
N SER A 46 -58.11 -82.18 79.57
CA SER A 46 -58.16 -82.68 78.18
C SER A 46 -57.37 -81.82 77.17
N ASP A 47 -56.44 -82.45 76.42
CA ASP A 47 -55.42 -81.87 75.49
C ASP A 47 -55.61 -82.40 74.03
N GLY A 48 -54.91 -82.00 72.94
CA GLY A 48 -53.86 -80.99 72.66
C GLY A 48 -53.06 -81.33 71.36
N ARG A 49 -52.62 -80.32 70.55
CA ARG A 49 -51.86 -80.41 69.25
C ARG A 49 -51.19 -79.05 68.91
N SER A 50 -50.11 -78.80 68.14
CA SER A 50 -49.20 -79.49 67.16
C SER A 50 -49.71 -79.75 65.71
N GLY A 51 -48.92 -79.55 64.63
CA GLY A 51 -47.55 -79.01 64.43
C GLY A 51 -47.06 -79.06 62.94
N PHE A 52 -45.76 -78.79 62.66
CA PHE A 52 -45.05 -78.79 61.33
C PHE A 52 -45.42 -77.67 60.30
N GLY A 53 -44.57 -77.25 59.33
CA GLY A 53 -43.13 -77.48 59.05
C GLY A 53 -42.63 -76.92 57.67
N ASP A 54 -41.31 -76.61 57.54
CA ASP A 54 -40.47 -76.46 56.31
C ASP A 54 -40.85 -75.46 55.15
N MET A 55 -40.01 -75.14 54.12
CA MET A 55 -38.57 -74.77 54.01
C MET A 55 -38.24 -74.09 52.61
N VAL A 56 -37.10 -73.37 52.51
CA VAL A 56 -36.32 -72.84 51.32
C VAL A 56 -36.82 -71.70 50.38
N ASP A 57 -35.93 -70.70 50.24
CA ASP A 57 -35.49 -69.85 49.08
C ASP A 57 -36.45 -69.11 48.12
N GLY A 58 -36.02 -67.92 47.62
CA GLY A 58 -36.55 -67.46 46.31
C GLY A 58 -36.41 -66.02 45.77
N ARG A 59 -36.01 -64.99 46.54
CA ARG A 59 -36.03 -63.53 46.15
C ARG A 59 -37.43 -62.89 46.00
N SER A 60 -37.43 -61.55 46.01
CA SER A 60 -38.49 -60.58 45.70
C SER A 60 -39.83 -60.62 46.48
N GLY A 61 -40.01 -59.62 47.34
CA GLY A 61 -41.13 -58.67 47.18
C GLY A 61 -42.51 -58.95 47.82
N PHE A 62 -42.79 -58.21 48.90
CA PHE A 62 -44.04 -57.44 49.13
C PHE A 62 -45.36 -58.17 49.54
N VAL A 63 -45.91 -57.76 50.72
CA VAL A 63 -47.35 -57.77 51.17
C VAL A 63 -48.15 -59.10 51.23
N SER A 64 -49.23 -59.29 52.00
CA SER A 64 -49.88 -58.53 53.12
C SER A 64 -50.91 -59.36 53.94
N ASN A 65 -50.87 -59.21 55.28
CA ASN A 65 -51.99 -58.99 56.24
C ASN A 65 -53.17 -60.00 56.48
N THR A 66 -53.60 -60.09 57.76
CA THR A 66 -55.01 -60.25 58.30
C THR A 66 -55.47 -61.51 59.10
N MET A 67 -55.30 -61.46 60.44
CA MET A 67 -56.22 -61.77 61.60
C MET A 67 -57.06 -63.09 61.80
N PRO A 68 -57.53 -63.43 63.05
CA PRO A 68 -57.98 -64.79 63.47
C PRO A 68 -59.29 -64.90 64.32
N GLY A 69 -59.62 -66.11 64.85
CA GLY A 69 -60.16 -66.27 66.23
C GLY A 69 -61.18 -67.40 66.53
N MET A 70 -61.01 -68.12 67.67
CA MET A 70 -62.07 -68.65 68.59
C MET A 70 -61.51 -69.46 69.80
N ARG A 71 -62.28 -69.63 70.89
CA ARG A 71 -61.93 -70.42 72.10
C ARG A 71 -63.18 -70.80 72.95
N ILE A 72 -63.15 -71.94 73.66
CA ILE A 72 -64.26 -72.46 74.52
C ILE A 72 -63.72 -72.93 75.90
N GLN A 73 -64.57 -73.05 76.93
CA GLN A 73 -64.25 -73.48 78.32
C GLN A 73 -64.85 -74.86 78.69
N ALA A 74 -64.41 -75.48 79.80
CA ALA A 74 -64.87 -76.80 80.27
C ALA A 74 -64.93 -76.92 81.82
N THR A 75 -65.61 -77.96 82.33
CA THR A 75 -65.98 -78.17 83.74
C THR A 75 -64.98 -79.02 84.56
N GLN A 76 -65.11 -78.99 85.90
CA GLN A 76 -64.16 -79.60 86.85
C GLN A 76 -64.28 -81.14 86.99
N ALA A 77 -63.17 -81.81 87.29
CA ALA A 77 -63.06 -83.27 87.43
C ALA A 77 -62.66 -83.73 88.85
N SER A 78 -63.04 -84.95 89.23
CA SER A 78 -62.61 -85.60 90.48
C SER A 78 -61.13 -86.05 90.43
N PRO A 79 -60.40 -86.06 91.56
CA PRO A 79 -59.00 -86.47 91.62
C PRO A 79 -58.81 -87.99 91.59
N GLU A 80 -57.67 -88.41 91.05
CA GLU A 80 -57.30 -89.82 90.90
C GLU A 80 -55.93 -90.12 91.52
N LEU A 81 -55.80 -91.29 92.15
CA LEU A 81 -54.55 -91.85 92.64
C LEU A 81 -53.98 -92.81 91.60
N LEU A 82 -52.86 -92.46 90.99
CA LEU A 82 -52.12 -93.33 90.06
C LEU A 82 -50.96 -93.99 90.78
N PHE A 83 -50.95 -95.32 90.81
CA PHE A 83 -49.88 -96.12 91.40
C PHE A 83 -48.92 -96.58 90.30
N GLU A 84 -47.70 -96.07 90.30
CA GLU A 84 -46.71 -96.23 89.24
C GLU A 84 -45.55 -97.17 89.65
N GLY A 85 -45.14 -98.02 88.71
CA GLY A 85 -43.96 -98.86 88.82
C GLY A 85 -43.21 -98.89 87.48
N PRO A 86 -41.86 -98.92 87.48
CA PRO A 86 -41.10 -98.99 86.24
C PRO A 86 -41.48 -100.26 85.46
N GLY A 87 -41.88 -100.10 84.20
CA GLY A 87 -42.31 -101.20 83.33
C GLY A 87 -43.66 -101.85 83.67
N GLN A 88 -44.47 -101.27 84.57
CA GLN A 88 -45.75 -101.83 85.00
C GLN A 88 -46.93 -100.96 84.55
N ALA A 89 -48.02 -101.58 84.08
CA ALA A 89 -49.24 -100.87 83.71
C ALA A 89 -49.80 -100.05 84.89
N GLN A 90 -49.95 -98.73 84.73
CA GLN A 90 -50.45 -97.82 85.77
C GLN A 90 -51.81 -98.29 86.31
N TYR A 91 -51.97 -98.32 87.63
CA TYR A 91 -53.25 -98.62 88.27
C TYR A 91 -53.85 -97.32 88.81
N VAL A 92 -55.09 -97.02 88.43
CA VAL A 92 -55.78 -95.78 88.76
C VAL A 92 -56.93 -96.07 89.71
N MET A 93 -56.92 -95.47 90.90
CA MET A 93 -57.97 -95.59 91.90
C MET A 93 -58.63 -94.22 92.13
N LYS A 94 -59.95 -94.13 91.96
CA LYS A 94 -60.68 -92.91 92.30
C LYS A 94 -60.88 -92.88 93.82
N VAL A 95 -60.56 -91.75 94.45
CA VAL A 95 -60.56 -91.63 95.93
C VAL A 95 -61.93 -91.96 96.55
N ASN A 96 -63.00 -91.70 95.80
CA ASN A 96 -64.38 -92.02 96.16
C ASN A 96 -64.71 -93.52 96.20
N GLN A 97 -63.87 -94.41 95.63
CA GLN A 97 -64.10 -95.86 95.59
C GLN A 97 -63.56 -96.60 96.84
N ILE A 98 -62.80 -95.91 97.68
CA ILE A 98 -62.25 -96.45 98.93
C ILE A 98 -63.42 -96.71 99.90
N THR A 99 -63.55 -97.92 100.42
CA THR A 99 -64.56 -98.29 101.43
C THR A 99 -63.99 -98.16 102.83
N LEU A 100 -62.86 -98.81 103.12
CA LEU A 100 -62.21 -98.81 104.45
C LEU A 100 -60.71 -98.46 104.34
N LEU A 101 -60.16 -97.90 105.43
CA LEU A 101 -58.76 -97.56 105.59
C LEU A 101 -58.26 -98.17 106.90
N ARG A 102 -57.38 -99.18 106.82
CA ARG A 102 -56.78 -99.83 107.98
C ARG A 102 -55.42 -99.22 108.27
N THR A 103 -55.33 -98.51 109.40
CA THR A 103 -54.17 -97.71 109.82
C THR A 103 -53.48 -98.23 111.09
N LYS A 104 -53.87 -99.39 111.60
CA LYS A 104 -53.41 -99.96 112.89
C LYS A 104 -51.87 -100.07 113.00
N PHE A 105 -51.17 -100.26 111.88
CA PHE A 105 -49.72 -100.44 111.80
C PHE A 105 -48.98 -99.24 111.16
N MET A 106 -49.58 -98.04 111.19
CA MET A 106 -48.97 -96.80 110.63
C MET A 106 -47.59 -96.47 111.21
N HIS A 107 -47.32 -96.85 112.46
CA HIS A 107 -46.02 -96.66 113.11
C HIS A 107 -44.94 -97.62 112.56
N GLU A 108 -45.33 -98.75 111.98
CA GLU A 108 -44.44 -99.65 111.24
C GLU A 108 -44.29 -99.25 109.75
N GLY A 109 -44.82 -98.09 109.35
CA GLY A 109 -44.85 -97.65 107.95
C GLY A 109 -45.81 -98.45 107.06
N LYS A 110 -46.84 -99.10 107.65
CA LYS A 110 -47.78 -100.00 106.97
C LYS A 110 -49.24 -99.47 107.06
N ALA A 111 -49.95 -99.49 105.94
CA ALA A 111 -51.40 -99.24 105.90
C ALA A 111 -52.08 -100.11 104.84
N THR A 112 -53.42 -100.19 104.88
CA THR A 112 -54.21 -100.87 103.83
C THR A 112 -55.41 -100.03 103.44
N ILE A 113 -55.58 -99.81 102.14
CA ILE A 113 -56.74 -99.16 101.54
C ILE A 113 -57.62 -100.27 100.95
N GLU A 114 -58.84 -100.41 101.44
CA GLU A 114 -59.79 -101.42 100.96
C GLU A 114 -60.88 -100.74 100.12
N THR A 115 -61.34 -101.46 99.09
CA THR A 115 -62.45 -101.08 98.20
C THR A 115 -63.43 -102.25 98.13
N LYS A 116 -64.51 -102.15 97.35
CA LYS A 116 -65.51 -103.25 97.23
C LYS A 116 -64.93 -104.58 96.70
N ASP A 117 -63.88 -104.54 95.86
CA ASP A 117 -63.27 -105.72 95.22
C ASP A 117 -61.76 -105.88 95.53
N ILE A 118 -61.05 -104.80 95.85
CA ILE A 118 -59.59 -104.67 95.77
C ILE A 118 -59.03 -104.07 97.07
N ASN A 119 -57.98 -104.69 97.59
CA ASN A 119 -57.16 -104.19 98.69
C ASN A 119 -55.81 -103.69 98.16
N VAL A 120 -55.37 -102.52 98.62
CA VAL A 120 -54.06 -101.93 98.30
C VAL A 120 -53.27 -101.81 99.60
N TYR A 121 -52.24 -102.65 99.74
CA TYR A 121 -51.29 -102.62 100.84
C TYR A 121 -50.22 -101.57 100.55
N LEU A 122 -50.00 -100.67 101.50
CA LEU A 122 -49.02 -99.59 101.42
C LEU A 122 -47.92 -99.83 102.44
N THR A 123 -46.67 -99.71 101.99
CA THR A 123 -45.46 -99.87 102.79
C THR A 123 -44.46 -98.77 102.42
N THR A 124 -43.83 -98.12 103.39
CA THR A 124 -42.76 -97.17 103.12
C THR A 124 -41.66 -97.25 104.18
N THR A 125 -40.43 -96.95 103.79
CA THR A 125 -39.30 -96.77 104.69
C THR A 125 -39.33 -95.42 105.43
N THR A 126 -40.19 -94.48 105.01
CA THR A 126 -40.29 -93.13 105.59
C THR A 126 -41.74 -92.77 105.89
N GLN A 127 -42.14 -92.84 107.16
CA GLN A 127 -43.51 -92.65 107.64
C GLN A 127 -44.17 -91.35 107.14
N THR A 128 -43.38 -90.29 106.90
CA THR A 128 -43.83 -88.97 106.44
C THR A 128 -44.72 -89.04 105.20
N ASP A 129 -44.34 -89.80 104.18
CA ASP A 129 -45.05 -89.84 102.91
C ASP A 129 -46.35 -90.64 103.01
N LEU A 130 -46.34 -91.75 103.75
CA LEU A 130 -47.55 -92.53 104.02
C LEU A 130 -48.55 -91.73 104.87
N SER A 131 -48.08 -91.06 105.93
CA SER A 131 -48.92 -90.16 106.73
C SER A 131 -49.51 -89.04 105.87
N ARG A 132 -48.71 -88.39 105.01
CA ARG A 132 -49.19 -87.37 104.07
C ARG A 132 -50.27 -87.91 103.12
N LEU A 133 -50.09 -89.09 102.53
CA LEU A 133 -51.10 -89.71 101.66
C LEU A 133 -52.39 -90.04 102.42
N ILE A 134 -52.28 -90.65 103.60
CA ILE A 134 -53.45 -91.05 104.39
C ILE A 134 -54.22 -89.82 104.90
N HIS A 135 -53.53 -88.78 105.40
CA HIS A 135 -54.16 -87.51 105.74
C HIS A 135 -54.83 -86.85 104.53
N TRP A 136 -54.16 -86.81 103.36
CA TRP A 136 -54.74 -86.26 102.13
C TRP A 136 -56.03 -86.98 101.72
N ILE A 137 -56.08 -88.31 101.81
CA ILE A 137 -57.29 -89.11 101.51
C ILE A 137 -58.40 -88.83 102.54
N VAL A 138 -58.06 -88.74 103.82
CA VAL A 138 -59.02 -88.47 104.90
C VAL A 138 -59.60 -87.05 104.81
N ASP A 139 -58.76 -86.03 104.59
CA ASP A 139 -59.21 -84.63 104.46
C ASP A 139 -60.08 -84.45 103.20
N PHE A 140 -59.72 -85.07 102.06
CA PHE A 140 -60.54 -85.05 100.86
C PHE A 140 -61.91 -85.72 101.08
N LYS A 141 -61.95 -86.90 101.73
CA LYS A 141 -63.22 -87.55 102.12
C LYS A 141 -64.03 -86.71 103.11
N GLY A 142 -63.36 -85.99 104.01
CA GLY A 142 -63.95 -85.02 104.93
C GLY A 142 -64.35 -83.68 104.28
N LYS A 143 -64.31 -83.58 102.94
CA LYS A 143 -64.60 -82.36 102.14
C LYS A 143 -63.74 -81.14 102.49
N LYS A 144 -62.63 -81.31 103.20
CA LYS A 144 -61.63 -80.25 103.40
C LYS A 144 -60.79 -80.10 102.12
N LYS A 145 -60.29 -78.89 101.86
CA LYS A 145 -59.28 -78.68 100.81
C LYS A 145 -57.95 -79.28 101.30
N PRO A 146 -57.40 -80.33 100.65
CA PRO A 146 -56.08 -80.83 101.02
C PRO A 146 -55.00 -79.80 100.65
N GLY A 147 -53.91 -79.79 101.42
CA GLY A 147 -52.77 -78.91 101.18
C GLY A 147 -52.04 -79.21 99.86
N ALA A 148 -51.26 -78.23 99.39
CA ALA A 148 -50.31 -78.45 98.30
C ALA A 148 -49.23 -79.46 98.74
N THR A 149 -48.66 -80.19 97.78
CA THR A 149 -47.71 -81.29 98.03
C THR A 149 -46.52 -81.15 97.08
N ASP A 150 -45.31 -81.12 97.65
CA ASP A 150 -44.08 -80.91 96.89
C ASP A 150 -43.71 -82.11 96.00
N PRO A 151 -43.00 -81.90 94.88
CA PRO A 151 -42.52 -82.98 94.03
C PRO A 151 -41.39 -83.78 94.66
N CYS A 152 -41.34 -85.09 94.39
CA CYS A 152 -40.32 -85.99 94.91
C CYS A 152 -38.93 -85.77 94.25
N LYS A 153 -37.86 -86.13 94.97
CA LYS A 153 -36.47 -85.82 94.63
C LYS A 153 -36.00 -86.34 93.26
N SER A 154 -36.60 -87.41 92.73
CA SER A 154 -36.26 -88.00 91.43
C SER A 154 -36.59 -87.11 90.23
N CYS A 155 -37.62 -86.26 90.33
CA CYS A 155 -38.13 -85.46 89.20
C CYS A 155 -37.29 -84.22 88.87
N ILE A 156 -36.35 -83.82 89.73
CA ILE A 156 -35.61 -82.54 89.60
C ILE A 156 -34.40 -82.66 88.65
N ALA A 157 -33.79 -83.85 88.52
CA ALA A 157 -32.49 -84.02 87.88
C ALA A 157 -32.49 -83.98 86.34
N SER A 158 -33.64 -84.06 85.68
CA SER A 158 -33.75 -84.38 84.24
C SER A 158 -33.79 -83.18 83.28
N HIS A 159 -33.99 -81.95 83.78
CA HIS A 159 -34.30 -80.79 82.93
C HIS A 159 -33.12 -79.87 82.57
N SER A 160 -32.01 -79.90 83.31
CA SER A 160 -30.92 -78.92 83.17
C SER A 160 -30.02 -79.12 81.94
N GLY A 161 -29.75 -80.37 81.56
CA GLY A 161 -28.66 -80.70 80.61
C GLY A 161 -28.87 -80.33 79.13
N LYS A 162 -30.08 -79.92 78.71
CA LYS A 162 -30.39 -79.71 77.28
C LYS A 162 -30.09 -78.30 76.76
N ALA A 163 -30.35 -77.25 77.55
CA ALA A 163 -30.29 -75.86 77.08
C ALA A 163 -28.86 -75.41 76.68
N ALA A 164 -27.86 -75.70 77.52
CA ALA A 164 -26.49 -75.21 77.33
C ALA A 164 -25.83 -75.66 76.01
N LYS A 165 -26.22 -76.84 75.49
CA LYS A 165 -25.64 -77.42 74.27
C LYS A 165 -26.15 -76.76 72.98
N GLU A 166 -27.28 -76.05 73.03
CA GLU A 166 -27.87 -75.35 71.89
C GLU A 166 -27.31 -73.93 71.75
N GLU A 167 -27.16 -73.20 72.85
CA GLU A 167 -26.56 -71.86 72.83
C GLU A 167 -25.12 -71.87 72.30
N GLN A 168 -24.31 -72.86 72.69
CA GLN A 168 -22.95 -73.04 72.19
C GLN A 168 -22.90 -73.29 70.66
N ARG A 169 -23.95 -73.90 70.09
CA ARG A 169 -24.08 -74.12 68.64
C ARG A 169 -24.50 -72.84 67.91
N LYS A 170 -25.27 -71.97 68.55
CA LYS A 170 -25.64 -70.66 67.98
C LYS A 170 -24.41 -69.75 67.86
N ARG A 171 -23.67 -69.55 68.95
CA ARG A 171 -22.48 -68.66 68.97
C ARG A 171 -21.47 -69.00 67.85
N LYS A 172 -21.21 -70.30 67.61
CA LYS A 172 -20.32 -70.78 66.54
C LYS A 172 -20.86 -70.58 65.11
N ARG A 173 -22.16 -70.37 64.93
CA ARG A 173 -22.77 -70.00 63.65
C ARG A 173 -22.60 -68.49 63.41
N ASP A 174 -22.99 -67.70 64.39
CA ASP A 174 -22.92 -66.23 64.37
C ASP A 174 -21.47 -65.75 64.13
N GLU A 175 -20.49 -66.40 64.78
CA GLU A 175 -19.04 -66.16 64.60
C GLU A 175 -18.56 -66.49 63.18
N LYS A 176 -18.98 -67.63 62.61
CA LYS A 176 -18.62 -68.03 61.24
C LYS A 176 -19.28 -67.13 60.19
N GLU A 177 -20.49 -66.63 60.46
CA GLU A 177 -21.19 -65.68 59.59
C GLU A 177 -20.50 -64.30 59.60
N ALA A 178 -20.05 -63.83 60.76
CA ALA A 178 -19.24 -62.61 60.88
C ALA A 178 -17.91 -62.71 60.10
N GLN A 179 -17.19 -63.84 60.21
CA GLN A 179 -15.96 -64.09 59.43
C GLN A 179 -16.21 -64.05 57.92
N LEU A 180 -17.31 -64.66 57.44
CA LEU A 180 -17.70 -64.62 56.03
C LEU A 180 -18.13 -63.21 55.58
N GLU A 181 -18.71 -62.40 56.46
CA GLU A 181 -19.05 -61.00 56.15
C GLU A 181 -17.79 -60.12 56.06
N GLU A 182 -16.81 -60.32 56.95
CA GLU A 182 -15.50 -59.65 56.88
C GLU A 182 -14.73 -60.04 55.62
N GLU A 183 -14.70 -61.32 55.26
CA GLU A 183 -14.08 -61.80 54.01
C GLU A 183 -14.72 -61.15 52.77
N ARG A 184 -16.05 -61.01 52.76
CA ARG A 184 -16.80 -60.29 51.72
C ARG A 184 -16.44 -58.80 51.67
N LYS A 185 -16.31 -58.13 52.83
CA LYS A 185 -15.88 -56.72 52.93
C LYS A 185 -14.45 -56.54 52.41
N ALA A 186 -13.53 -57.43 52.78
CA ALA A 186 -12.14 -57.41 52.29
C ALA A 186 -12.06 -57.62 50.77
N LYS A 187 -12.77 -58.61 50.23
CA LYS A 187 -12.87 -58.86 48.77
C LYS A 187 -13.46 -57.66 48.02
N LEU A 188 -14.47 -56.99 48.58
CA LEU A 188 -15.03 -55.76 48.01
C LEU A 188 -14.03 -54.61 48.04
N GLN A 189 -13.29 -54.40 49.15
CA GLN A 189 -12.25 -53.36 49.21
C GLN A 189 -11.14 -53.60 48.18
N VAL A 190 -10.67 -54.83 48.00
CA VAL A 190 -9.66 -55.18 46.98
C VAL A 190 -10.19 -54.88 45.58
N ARG A 191 -11.45 -55.20 45.28
CA ARG A 191 -12.10 -54.85 44.01
C ARG A 191 -12.15 -53.33 43.80
N MET A 192 -12.60 -52.56 44.79
CA MET A 192 -12.67 -51.11 44.71
C MET A 192 -11.29 -50.47 44.51
N ARG A 193 -10.24 -50.98 45.17
CA ARG A 193 -8.85 -50.54 44.94
C ARG A 193 -8.41 -50.79 43.50
N LYS A 194 -8.64 -51.99 42.95
CA LYS A 194 -8.32 -52.32 41.55
C LYS A 194 -9.10 -51.49 40.54
N GLU A 195 -10.37 -51.16 40.81
CA GLU A 195 -11.17 -50.28 39.93
C GLU A 195 -10.68 -48.82 39.98
N VAL A 196 -10.22 -48.32 41.13
CA VAL A 196 -9.58 -46.99 41.24
C VAL A 196 -8.21 -46.95 40.57
N GLU A 197 -7.40 -48.00 40.73
CA GLU A 197 -6.09 -48.15 40.11
C GLU A 197 -6.20 -48.23 38.57
N LYS A 198 -7.15 -49.02 38.06
CA LYS A 198 -7.47 -49.06 36.63
C LYS A 198 -7.86 -47.67 36.10
N LYS A 199 -8.74 -46.94 36.79
CA LYS A 199 -9.14 -45.58 36.41
C LYS A 199 -7.95 -44.62 36.40
N LYS A 200 -7.08 -44.65 37.42
CA LYS A 200 -5.84 -43.86 37.43
C LYS A 200 -4.97 -44.14 36.19
N LEU A 201 -4.80 -45.42 35.82
CA LEU A 201 -4.03 -45.81 34.64
C LEU A 201 -4.70 -45.36 33.32
N GLU A 202 -6.03 -45.35 33.26
CA GLU A 202 -6.81 -44.87 32.10
C GLU A 202 -6.77 -43.34 31.98
N ASP A 203 -6.88 -42.61 33.10
CA ASP A 203 -6.70 -41.16 33.19
C ASP A 203 -5.26 -40.75 32.83
N GLU A 204 -4.25 -41.45 33.35
CA GLU A 204 -2.84 -41.21 33.03
C GLU A 204 -2.55 -41.42 31.54
N LYS A 205 -3.10 -42.50 30.94
CA LYS A 205 -3.00 -42.75 29.49
C LYS A 205 -3.72 -41.67 28.69
N ARG A 206 -4.88 -41.18 29.14
CA ARG A 206 -5.58 -40.06 28.50
C ARG A 206 -4.74 -38.78 28.54
N VAL A 207 -4.22 -38.40 29.72
CA VAL A 207 -3.37 -37.22 29.89
C VAL A 207 -2.09 -37.32 29.04
N LYS A 208 -1.42 -38.48 29.01
CA LYS A 208 -0.24 -38.73 28.14
C LYS A 208 -0.57 -38.62 26.65
N LYS A 209 -1.77 -39.01 26.22
CA LYS A 209 -2.24 -38.79 24.84
C LYS A 209 -2.53 -37.32 24.58
N GLU A 210 -3.25 -36.65 25.47
CA GLU A 210 -3.61 -35.23 25.35
C GLU A 210 -2.38 -34.32 25.32
N THR A 211 -1.33 -34.60 26.10
CA THR A 211 -0.06 -33.86 26.03
C THR A 211 0.72 -34.17 24.76
N ALA A 212 0.79 -35.43 24.32
CA ALA A 212 1.44 -35.79 23.06
C ALA A 212 0.75 -35.17 21.83
N ASP A 213 -0.59 -35.17 21.81
CA ASP A 213 -1.37 -34.57 20.72
C ASP A 213 -1.35 -33.02 20.78
N ARG A 214 -1.14 -32.42 21.95
CA ARG A 214 -0.85 -30.97 22.07
C ARG A 214 0.55 -30.62 21.54
N LEU A 215 1.59 -31.34 21.97
CA LEU A 215 2.97 -31.14 21.50
C LEU A 215 3.09 -31.32 19.98
N LYS A 216 2.35 -32.27 19.37
CA LYS A 216 2.28 -32.41 17.90
C LYS A 216 1.70 -31.16 17.23
N LYS A 217 0.62 -30.58 17.78
CA LYS A 217 0.00 -29.36 17.25
C LYS A 217 0.92 -28.16 17.39
N GLU A 218 1.54 -28.00 18.55
CA GLU A 218 2.53 -26.94 18.83
C GLU A 218 3.71 -27.04 17.83
N ALA A 219 4.25 -28.25 17.58
CA ALA A 219 5.31 -28.48 16.61
C ALA A 219 4.88 -28.34 15.13
N GLU A 220 3.62 -28.65 14.80
CA GLU A 220 3.07 -28.41 13.45
C GLU A 220 2.85 -26.91 13.21
N GLU A 221 2.34 -26.19 14.21
CA GLU A 221 2.17 -24.74 14.15
C GLU A 221 3.54 -24.02 14.08
N GLU A 222 4.54 -24.48 14.83
CA GLU A 222 5.92 -23.96 14.72
C GLU A 222 6.50 -24.19 13.31
N LYS A 223 6.26 -25.36 12.70
CA LYS A 223 6.64 -25.63 11.31
C LYS A 223 5.91 -24.73 10.32
N ARG A 224 4.61 -24.49 10.51
CA ARG A 224 3.81 -23.55 9.69
C ARG A 224 4.35 -22.12 9.82
N ARG A 225 4.62 -21.64 11.04
CA ARG A 225 5.22 -20.32 11.31
C ARG A 225 6.61 -20.19 10.67
N LYS A 226 7.46 -21.22 10.74
CA LYS A 226 8.79 -21.24 10.09
C LYS A 226 8.69 -21.22 8.56
N ALA A 227 7.78 -22.00 7.98
CA ALA A 227 7.53 -22.00 6.54
C ALA A 227 6.93 -20.66 6.05
N GLU A 228 6.10 -20.01 6.84
CA GLU A 228 5.57 -18.68 6.57
C GLU A 228 6.66 -17.60 6.62
N VAL A 229 7.54 -17.61 7.63
CA VAL A 229 8.70 -16.70 7.68
C VAL A 229 9.64 -16.92 6.49
N GLU A 230 9.88 -18.16 6.08
CA GLU A 230 10.62 -18.46 4.84
C GLU A 230 9.91 -17.95 3.58
N ARG A 231 8.57 -18.09 3.50
CA ARG A 231 7.79 -17.58 2.37
C ARG A 231 7.88 -16.06 2.28
N VAL A 232 7.67 -15.35 3.39
CA VAL A 232 7.76 -13.88 3.44
C VAL A 232 9.17 -13.38 3.10
N LYS A 233 10.23 -14.05 3.57
CA LYS A 233 11.62 -13.72 3.17
C LYS A 233 11.86 -13.88 1.67
N ARG A 234 11.27 -14.88 1.03
CA ARG A 234 11.39 -15.11 -0.42
C ARG A 234 10.58 -14.09 -1.21
N GLU A 235 9.34 -13.82 -0.79
CA GLU A 235 8.51 -12.73 -1.34
C GLU A 235 9.21 -11.36 -1.22
N GLU A 236 9.96 -11.13 -0.14
CA GLU A 236 10.77 -9.93 0.08
C GLU A 236 12.04 -9.88 -0.77
N ALA A 237 12.79 -10.99 -0.87
CA ALA A 237 13.96 -11.10 -1.74
C ALA A 237 13.59 -10.93 -3.22
N ASP A 238 12.50 -11.56 -3.66
CA ASP A 238 11.95 -11.39 -5.02
C ASP A 238 11.50 -9.95 -5.28
N ARG A 239 10.97 -9.25 -4.28
CA ARG A 239 10.59 -7.83 -4.39
C ARG A 239 11.84 -6.95 -4.56
N ILE A 240 12.86 -7.14 -3.73
CA ILE A 240 14.12 -6.40 -3.81
C ILE A 240 14.81 -6.67 -5.15
N ALA A 241 14.90 -7.92 -5.60
CA ALA A 241 15.49 -8.28 -6.89
C ALA A 241 14.73 -7.66 -8.09
N ARG A 242 13.40 -7.54 -8.01
CA ARG A 242 12.60 -6.82 -9.03
C ARG A 242 12.90 -5.32 -9.03
N GLU A 243 12.96 -4.69 -7.86
CA GLU A 243 13.32 -3.27 -7.76
C GLU A 243 14.74 -3.00 -8.27
N GLU A 244 15.71 -3.87 -7.96
CA GLU A 244 17.08 -3.74 -8.43
C GLU A 244 17.19 -3.93 -9.95
N ALA A 245 16.49 -4.92 -10.52
CA ALA A 245 16.43 -5.14 -11.96
C ALA A 245 15.71 -3.98 -12.69
N GLU A 246 14.69 -3.37 -12.09
CA GLU A 246 14.04 -2.17 -12.65
C GLU A 246 14.97 -0.96 -12.61
N ARG A 247 15.70 -0.75 -11.50
CA ARG A 247 16.73 0.30 -11.39
C ARG A 247 17.87 0.07 -12.38
N GLU A 248 18.24 -1.18 -12.66
CA GLU A 248 19.25 -1.52 -13.66
C GLU A 248 18.77 -1.27 -15.09
N ARG A 249 17.52 -1.62 -15.41
CA ARG A 249 16.89 -1.26 -16.71
C ARG A 249 16.87 0.24 -16.92
N LYS A 250 16.41 1.01 -15.92
CA LYS A 250 16.40 2.48 -15.97
C LYS A 250 17.78 3.09 -16.17
N ARG A 251 18.83 2.56 -15.50
CA ARG A 251 20.22 2.96 -15.76
C ARG A 251 20.64 2.67 -17.21
N LYS A 252 20.35 1.48 -17.74
CA LYS A 252 20.69 1.11 -19.14
C LYS A 252 19.93 1.95 -20.17
N GLU A 253 18.65 2.24 -19.93
CA GLU A 253 17.84 3.14 -20.75
C GLU A 253 18.37 4.59 -20.70
N GLU A 254 18.86 5.05 -19.55
CA GLU A 254 19.49 6.37 -19.39
C GLU A 254 20.88 6.44 -20.04
N GLU A 255 21.72 5.43 -19.85
CA GLU A 255 23.02 5.26 -20.53
C GLU A 255 22.85 5.19 -22.05
N GLU A 256 21.85 4.48 -22.56
CA GLU A 256 21.52 4.41 -23.99
C GLU A 256 21.01 5.77 -24.52
N ARG A 257 20.15 6.47 -23.77
CA ARG A 257 19.72 7.84 -24.12
C ARG A 257 20.91 8.82 -24.17
N ILE A 258 21.81 8.77 -23.19
CA ILE A 258 23.03 9.58 -23.16
C ILE A 258 23.93 9.23 -24.34
N ARG A 259 24.13 7.94 -24.63
CA ARG A 259 24.91 7.46 -25.79
C ARG A 259 24.32 7.96 -27.11
N MET A 260 23.00 7.88 -27.29
CA MET A 260 22.30 8.35 -28.49
C MET A 260 22.34 9.88 -28.61
N GLU A 261 22.27 10.63 -27.50
CA GLU A 261 22.41 12.09 -27.52
C GLU A 261 23.86 12.52 -27.85
N LEU A 262 24.87 11.84 -27.29
CA LEU A 262 26.27 12.07 -27.61
C LEU A 262 26.58 11.69 -29.07
N GLU A 263 26.02 10.60 -29.58
CA GLU A 263 26.17 10.25 -31.00
C GLU A 263 25.47 11.26 -31.91
N ARG A 264 24.28 11.75 -31.55
CA ARG A 264 23.60 12.85 -32.26
C ARG A 264 24.46 14.11 -32.28
N LYS A 265 25.00 14.55 -31.14
CA LYS A 265 25.90 15.71 -31.05
C LYS A 265 27.15 15.54 -31.90
N ARG A 266 27.79 14.35 -31.87
CA ARG A 266 28.94 14.05 -32.75
C ARG A 266 28.56 14.14 -34.23
N ARG A 267 27.40 13.60 -34.64
CA ARG A 267 26.91 13.69 -36.04
C ARG A 267 26.58 15.14 -36.44
N GLU A 268 26.06 15.95 -35.51
CA GLU A 268 25.76 17.37 -35.73
C GLU A 268 27.06 18.20 -35.86
N GLU A 269 28.03 18.02 -34.96
CA GLU A 269 29.36 18.62 -35.07
C GLU A 269 30.11 18.17 -36.33
N GLU A 270 30.01 16.89 -36.72
CA GLU A 270 30.67 16.38 -37.91
C GLU A 270 30.03 16.97 -39.18
N ALA A 271 28.70 17.07 -39.24
CA ALA A 271 28.00 17.75 -40.31
C ALA A 271 28.31 19.26 -40.37
N GLU A 272 28.52 19.93 -39.22
CA GLU A 272 28.97 21.31 -39.16
C GLU A 272 30.41 21.45 -39.69
N ARG A 273 31.34 20.60 -39.24
CA ARG A 273 32.73 20.57 -39.75
C ARG A 273 32.77 20.32 -41.26
N GLN A 274 31.97 19.39 -41.77
CA GLN A 274 31.83 19.12 -43.21
C GLN A 274 31.24 20.32 -43.97
N ARG A 275 30.26 21.03 -43.42
CA ARG A 275 29.71 22.27 -44.02
C ARG A 275 30.76 23.37 -44.07
N LEU A 276 31.48 23.62 -42.98
CA LEU A 276 32.54 24.63 -42.91
C LEU A 276 33.72 24.29 -43.85
N GLU A 277 34.09 23.02 -43.97
CA GLU A 277 35.11 22.59 -44.93
C GLU A 277 34.64 22.70 -46.38
N ALA A 278 33.39 22.36 -46.68
CA ALA A 278 32.79 22.52 -48.01
C ALA A 278 32.64 24.01 -48.39
N GLU A 279 32.29 24.88 -47.44
CA GLU A 279 32.26 26.34 -47.63
C GLU A 279 33.67 26.90 -47.88
N ARG A 280 34.67 26.44 -47.10
CA ARG A 280 36.07 26.83 -47.31
C ARG A 280 36.57 26.38 -48.69
N LYS A 281 36.30 25.13 -49.08
CA LYS A 281 36.63 24.59 -50.42
C LYS A 281 35.95 25.38 -51.54
N ARG A 282 34.67 25.75 -51.38
CA ARG A 282 33.98 26.63 -52.34
C ARG A 282 34.64 28.00 -52.46
N LYS A 283 35.02 28.63 -51.34
CA LYS A 283 35.74 29.92 -51.33
C LYS A 283 37.16 29.80 -51.93
N GLU A 284 37.86 28.69 -51.69
CA GLU A 284 39.15 28.36 -52.31
C GLU A 284 39.02 28.13 -53.83
N GLU A 285 37.94 27.49 -54.28
CA GLU A 285 37.60 27.26 -55.69
C GLU A 285 37.17 28.55 -56.41
N GLU A 286 36.32 29.36 -55.77
CA GLU A 286 35.89 30.67 -56.23
C GLU A 286 37.08 31.65 -56.35
N GLU A 287 37.99 31.70 -55.36
CA GLU A 287 39.20 32.52 -55.48
C GLU A 287 40.15 32.00 -56.58
N ARG A 288 40.13 30.69 -56.91
CA ARG A 288 40.89 30.12 -58.04
C ARG A 288 40.26 30.45 -59.38
N LEU A 289 38.92 30.40 -59.49
CA LEU A 289 38.18 30.82 -60.69
C LEU A 289 38.38 32.31 -60.96
N LEU A 290 38.25 33.16 -59.93
CA LEU A 290 38.51 34.60 -60.04
C LEU A 290 39.96 34.91 -60.46
N LYS A 291 40.96 34.18 -59.96
CA LYS A 291 42.36 34.32 -60.41
C LYS A 291 42.53 33.91 -61.87
N LEU A 292 41.89 32.83 -62.31
CA LEU A 292 41.94 32.35 -63.70
C LEU A 292 41.22 33.32 -64.66
N GLU A 293 40.13 33.92 -64.22
CA GLU A 293 39.42 34.96 -64.97
C GLU A 293 40.21 36.28 -65.02
N GLU A 294 40.81 36.71 -63.91
CA GLU A 294 41.73 37.86 -63.85
C GLU A 294 42.92 37.65 -64.82
N GLU A 295 43.52 36.45 -64.86
CA GLU A 295 44.58 36.11 -65.81
C GLU A 295 44.07 36.09 -67.26
N ARG A 296 42.87 35.57 -67.51
CA ARG A 296 42.24 35.54 -68.83
C ARG A 296 41.94 36.96 -69.35
N LEU A 297 41.46 37.86 -68.49
CA LEU A 297 41.29 39.28 -68.85
C LEU A 297 42.64 39.94 -69.16
N ARG A 298 43.67 39.75 -68.33
CA ARG A 298 45.02 40.27 -68.57
C ARG A 298 45.57 39.79 -69.93
N ARG A 299 45.41 38.50 -70.27
CA ARG A 299 45.80 37.97 -71.59
C ARG A 299 44.99 38.58 -72.75
N LEU A 300 43.69 38.84 -72.57
CA LEU A 300 42.84 39.52 -73.58
C LEU A 300 43.12 41.02 -73.72
N GLU A 301 43.65 41.66 -72.66
CA GLU A 301 44.12 43.03 -72.67
C GLU A 301 45.50 43.14 -73.34
N GLU A 302 46.42 42.23 -73.02
CA GLU A 302 47.73 42.10 -73.68
C GLU A 302 47.58 41.83 -75.18
N LEU A 303 46.68 40.92 -75.58
CA LEU A 303 46.36 40.66 -76.99
C LEU A 303 45.78 41.89 -77.70
N ARG A 304 44.88 42.65 -77.06
CA ARG A 304 44.37 43.90 -77.63
C ARG A 304 45.45 44.98 -77.73
N ARG A 305 46.35 45.06 -76.76
CA ARG A 305 47.51 45.96 -76.79
C ARG A 305 48.52 45.59 -77.89
N LEU A 306 48.69 44.29 -78.17
CA LEU A 306 49.48 43.80 -79.30
C LEU A 306 48.79 44.06 -80.65
N GLU A 307 47.46 43.91 -80.73
CA GLU A 307 46.70 44.30 -81.93
C GLU A 307 46.77 45.81 -82.18
N GLU A 308 46.65 46.63 -81.13
CA GLU A 308 46.75 48.09 -81.25
C GLU A 308 48.17 48.54 -81.61
N LEU A 309 49.21 47.94 -81.03
CA LEU A 309 50.60 48.15 -81.47
C LEU A 309 50.79 47.77 -82.93
N ARG A 310 50.24 46.64 -83.38
CA ARG A 310 50.24 46.26 -84.79
C ARG A 310 49.48 47.24 -85.68
N ARG A 311 48.32 47.74 -85.25
CA ARG A 311 47.58 48.78 -85.99
C ARG A 311 48.38 50.07 -86.09
N GLN A 312 49.05 50.50 -85.01
CA GLN A 312 49.92 51.69 -85.02
C GLN A 312 51.16 51.48 -85.91
N GLU A 313 51.71 50.26 -85.98
CA GLU A 313 52.81 49.90 -86.87
C GLU A 313 52.36 49.81 -88.34
N GLU A 314 51.22 49.19 -88.63
CA GLU A 314 50.60 49.13 -89.97
C GLU A 314 50.16 50.53 -90.44
N GLU A 315 49.67 51.40 -89.55
CA GLU A 315 49.34 52.80 -89.85
C GLU A 315 50.61 53.63 -90.09
N ARG A 316 51.69 53.40 -89.33
CA ARG A 316 53.01 54.01 -89.59
C ARG A 316 53.60 53.55 -90.92
N LEU A 317 53.52 52.27 -91.25
CA LEU A 317 53.92 51.76 -92.57
C LEU A 317 53.07 52.38 -93.67
N ARG A 318 51.74 52.42 -93.53
CA ARG A 318 50.86 53.09 -94.50
C ARG A 318 51.19 54.56 -94.68
N LYS A 319 51.43 55.31 -93.60
CA LYS A 319 51.84 56.73 -93.68
C LYS A 319 53.19 56.90 -94.37
N LEU A 320 54.18 56.04 -94.08
CA LEU A 320 55.47 56.03 -94.79
C LEU A 320 55.34 55.62 -96.27
N GLU A 321 54.40 54.72 -96.60
CA GLU A 321 54.16 54.27 -97.97
C GLU A 321 53.33 55.29 -98.77
N GLU A 322 52.36 55.97 -98.16
CA GLU A 322 51.62 57.09 -98.75
C GLU A 322 52.51 58.34 -98.88
N GLU A 323 53.39 58.61 -97.92
CA GLU A 323 54.38 59.70 -98.02
C GLU A 323 55.42 59.41 -99.12
N ARG A 324 55.84 58.14 -99.28
CA ARG A 324 56.62 57.72 -100.44
C ARG A 324 55.85 57.87 -101.74
N LYS A 325 54.61 57.37 -101.83
CA LYS A 325 53.79 57.44 -103.06
C LYS A 325 53.47 58.89 -103.44
N ARG A 326 53.13 59.77 -102.48
CA ARG A 326 52.98 61.21 -102.73
C ARG A 326 54.27 61.84 -103.25
N LYS A 327 55.43 61.54 -102.66
CA LYS A 327 56.71 62.05 -103.16
C LYS A 327 57.03 61.51 -104.55
N GLU A 328 56.83 60.22 -104.80
CA GLU A 328 57.03 59.58 -106.11
C GLU A 328 56.01 60.05 -107.18
N GLU A 329 54.82 60.53 -106.78
CA GLU A 329 53.77 61.04 -107.68
C GLU A 329 53.91 62.56 -107.95
N GLU A 330 54.12 63.39 -106.93
CA GLU A 330 54.43 64.82 -107.09
C GLU A 330 55.75 65.01 -107.86
N GLU A 331 56.76 64.16 -107.63
CA GLU A 331 58.02 64.19 -108.36
C GLU A 331 57.87 63.71 -109.81
N ARG A 332 56.98 62.74 -110.10
CA ARG A 332 56.66 62.32 -111.48
C ARG A 332 55.86 63.37 -112.25
N ILE A 333 54.97 64.12 -111.58
CA ILE A 333 54.20 65.20 -112.22
C ILE A 333 55.10 66.42 -112.45
N ARG A 334 55.89 66.87 -111.46
CA ARG A 334 56.79 68.03 -111.63
C ARG A 334 57.93 67.80 -112.62
N LYS A 335 58.54 66.61 -112.66
CA LYS A 335 59.63 66.32 -113.62
C LYS A 335 59.17 66.20 -115.07
N ALA A 336 57.86 66.19 -115.34
CA ALA A 336 57.32 66.34 -116.69
C ALA A 336 57.22 67.81 -117.15
N GLU A 337 57.29 68.79 -116.24
CA GLU A 337 57.03 70.20 -116.55
C GLU A 337 58.27 71.11 -116.41
N GLU A 338 59.30 70.71 -115.65
CA GLU A 338 60.55 71.50 -115.59
C GLU A 338 61.37 71.49 -116.91
N GLU A 339 61.01 70.64 -117.89
CA GLU A 339 61.53 70.75 -119.27
C GLU A 339 60.83 71.85 -120.11
N ARG A 340 59.94 72.67 -119.52
CA ARG A 340 59.43 73.91 -120.14
C ARG A 340 59.78 75.21 -119.40
N LYS A 341 61.10 75.35 -119.17
CA LYS A 341 61.91 76.59 -119.09
C LYS A 341 62.16 77.20 -117.69
N ARG A 342 63.43 77.08 -117.25
CA ARG A 342 64.23 78.05 -116.43
C ARG A 342 63.79 78.18 -114.95
N LYS A 343 64.64 78.06 -113.92
CA LYS A 343 66.14 78.16 -113.79
C LYS A 343 66.55 77.82 -112.32
N ALA A 344 67.85 77.54 -112.08
CA ALA A 344 68.57 77.58 -110.78
C ALA A 344 68.27 76.43 -109.77
N GLU A 345 69.24 75.59 -109.36
CA GLU A 345 70.20 75.71 -108.21
C GLU A 345 69.56 75.55 -106.80
N GLU A 346 70.14 74.90 -105.77
CA GLU A 346 71.28 73.97 -105.65
C GLU A 346 71.25 73.16 -104.30
N LYS A 347 71.92 71.98 -104.23
CA LYS A 347 72.56 71.30 -103.06
C LYS A 347 71.89 71.14 -101.65
N ARG A 348 71.85 69.84 -101.20
CA ARG A 348 72.25 69.26 -99.86
C ARG A 348 71.35 69.45 -98.58
N LEU A 349 71.46 68.68 -97.44
CA LEU A 349 71.74 67.24 -97.12
C LEU A 349 71.72 66.92 -95.56
N ARG A 350 71.30 65.71 -95.09
CA ARG A 350 71.48 65.07 -93.71
C ARG A 350 70.62 65.65 -92.53
N LYS A 351 70.43 65.10 -91.28
CA LYS A 351 70.51 63.80 -90.47
C LYS A 351 69.81 64.06 -89.07
N LEU A 352 69.53 63.20 -88.05
CA LEU A 352 69.43 61.74 -87.72
C LEU A 352 68.84 61.53 -86.27
N GLU A 353 68.44 60.29 -85.87
CA GLU A 353 68.23 59.72 -84.50
C GLU A 353 67.06 60.29 -83.62
N GLU A 354 66.26 59.56 -82.80
CA GLU A 354 66.42 58.48 -81.77
C GLU A 354 66.93 58.96 -80.38
N GLU A 355 66.61 58.40 -79.19
CA GLU A 355 65.97 57.14 -78.72
C GLU A 355 65.31 57.36 -77.31
N ARG A 356 64.71 56.32 -76.67
CA ARG A 356 64.56 56.10 -75.18
C ARG A 356 63.55 56.90 -74.32
N ILE A 357 63.03 56.37 -73.19
CA ILE A 357 62.78 54.96 -72.76
C ILE A 357 61.68 54.88 -71.66
N ARG A 358 61.23 53.64 -71.41
CA ARG A 358 60.54 53.04 -70.23
C ARG A 358 60.92 53.66 -68.84
N LYS A 359 60.27 53.38 -67.70
CA LYS A 359 59.82 52.06 -67.16
C LYS A 359 59.19 52.26 -65.74
N LEU A 360 58.54 51.20 -65.22
CA LEU A 360 58.15 50.98 -63.80
C LEU A 360 56.98 51.89 -63.32
N GLU A 361 56.10 51.50 -62.40
CA GLU A 361 55.69 50.21 -61.81
C GLU A 361 54.17 50.32 -61.50
N GLU A 362 53.39 49.26 -61.28
CA GLU A 362 53.16 48.58 -59.99
C GLU A 362 53.21 49.50 -58.74
N GLU A 363 52.44 49.29 -57.67
CA GLU A 363 51.75 48.08 -57.20
C GLU A 363 50.43 48.47 -56.49
N ARG A 364 49.68 47.47 -56.00
CA ARG A 364 48.55 47.56 -55.05
C ARG A 364 47.18 47.90 -55.65
N LYS A 365 46.26 46.92 -55.75
CA LYS A 365 45.55 46.14 -54.70
C LYS A 365 44.24 46.85 -54.29
N ARG A 366 43.07 46.19 -54.33
CA ARG A 366 42.58 45.23 -53.31
C ARG A 366 42.66 45.88 -51.91
N LYS A 367 41.60 46.15 -51.15
CA LYS A 367 40.20 45.63 -51.06
C LYS A 367 39.33 46.81 -50.49
N LEU A 368 38.05 46.72 -50.16
CA LEU A 368 37.26 45.64 -49.57
C LEU A 368 35.77 46.01 -49.54
N GLU A 369 34.88 45.28 -50.23
CA GLU A 369 33.45 45.27 -49.85
C GLU A 369 32.63 44.14 -50.53
N GLU A 370 32.19 43.15 -49.75
CA GLU A 370 30.76 42.81 -49.68
C GLU A 370 30.46 42.10 -48.34
N GLU A 371 29.64 42.71 -47.47
CA GLU A 371 29.13 42.06 -46.25
C GLU A 371 27.85 42.75 -45.72
N ARG A 372 26.69 42.69 -46.41
CA ARG A 372 25.49 43.39 -45.87
C ARG A 372 24.05 42.96 -46.23
N LYS A 373 23.78 41.74 -46.73
CA LYS A 373 22.51 41.44 -47.45
C LYS A 373 21.50 40.45 -46.83
N ARG A 374 21.43 40.27 -45.50
CA ARG A 374 20.43 39.40 -44.83
C ARG A 374 19.85 39.99 -43.53
N LYS A 375 18.52 40.23 -43.47
CA LYS A 375 17.72 40.37 -42.20
C LYS A 375 16.18 40.58 -42.31
N ALA A 376 15.54 40.55 -43.50
CA ALA A 376 14.29 41.30 -43.72
C ALA A 376 12.96 40.52 -43.95
N GLU A 377 12.92 39.19 -43.88
CA GLU A 377 11.81 38.41 -44.49
C GLU A 377 10.78 37.81 -43.50
N GLU A 378 11.07 37.79 -42.20
CA GLU A 378 10.47 36.84 -41.25
C GLU A 378 9.09 37.25 -40.65
N GLU A 379 8.69 38.52 -40.73
CA GLU A 379 7.58 39.04 -39.90
C GLU A 379 6.15 38.70 -40.43
N ARG A 380 5.99 38.40 -41.73
CA ARG A 380 4.66 38.46 -42.37
C ARG A 380 3.72 37.28 -42.16
N GLN A 381 4.20 36.08 -41.79
CA GLN A 381 3.35 34.88 -41.76
C GLN A 381 2.50 34.73 -40.48
N ARG A 382 2.87 35.37 -39.38
CA ARG A 382 2.45 34.96 -38.03
C ARG A 382 1.03 35.35 -37.57
N ARG A 383 0.26 36.13 -38.35
CA ARG A 383 -1.02 36.72 -37.89
C ARG A 383 -2.31 36.08 -38.44
N ALA A 384 -2.23 35.16 -39.41
CA ALA A 384 -3.42 34.64 -40.11
C ALA A 384 -4.03 33.36 -39.48
N GLU A 385 -3.38 32.78 -38.47
CA GLU A 385 -3.68 31.41 -38.00
C GLU A 385 -4.47 31.34 -36.69
N GLU A 386 -4.26 32.28 -35.75
CA GLU A 386 -4.94 32.27 -34.43
C GLU A 386 -6.46 32.47 -34.49
N GLU A 387 -6.97 33.24 -35.47
CA GLU A 387 -8.39 33.63 -35.52
C GLU A 387 -9.31 32.45 -35.85
N ARG A 388 -8.83 31.45 -36.60
CA ARG A 388 -9.66 30.29 -37.03
C ARG A 388 -9.90 29.27 -35.93
N GLN A 389 -9.04 29.17 -34.92
CA GLN A 389 -9.14 28.10 -33.92
C GLN A 389 -10.23 28.36 -32.86
N ARG A 390 -10.46 29.62 -32.46
CA ARG A 390 -11.33 29.94 -31.31
C ARG A 390 -12.82 29.66 -31.53
N ASN A 391 -13.33 29.80 -32.76
CA ASN A 391 -14.76 29.60 -33.03
C ASN A 391 -15.16 28.11 -33.06
N ALA A 392 -14.24 27.20 -33.43
CA ALA A 392 -14.53 25.78 -33.55
C ALA A 392 -14.69 25.05 -32.19
N GLU A 393 -14.14 25.61 -31.12
CA GLU A 393 -14.18 25.01 -29.78
C GLU A 393 -15.48 25.31 -29.02
N GLN A 394 -16.02 26.52 -29.19
CA GLN A 394 -17.16 27.02 -28.40
C GLN A 394 -18.51 26.35 -28.76
N GLU A 395 -18.63 25.77 -29.95
CA GLU A 395 -19.85 25.11 -30.42
C GLU A 395 -19.95 23.65 -29.93
N ARG A 396 -18.82 22.93 -29.88
CA ARG A 396 -18.78 21.52 -29.45
C ARG A 396 -19.17 21.33 -27.99
N LEU A 397 -18.93 22.32 -27.13
CA LEU A 397 -19.24 22.24 -25.70
C LEU A 397 -20.75 22.19 -25.43
N ARG A 398 -21.56 22.96 -26.17
CA ARG A 398 -23.00 23.12 -25.93
C ARG A 398 -23.79 21.83 -26.25
N GLN A 399 -23.38 21.11 -27.28
CA GLN A 399 -24.02 19.85 -27.70
C GLN A 399 -23.82 18.71 -26.70
N ALA A 400 -22.73 18.73 -25.91
CA ALA A 400 -22.43 17.69 -24.92
C ALA A 400 -23.29 17.80 -23.65
N GLU A 401 -23.68 19.01 -23.24
CA GLU A 401 -24.43 19.23 -21.99
C GLU A 401 -25.91 18.82 -22.12
N GLU A 402 -26.54 19.10 -23.27
CA GLU A 402 -27.95 18.75 -23.51
C GLU A 402 -28.19 17.22 -23.53
N ALA A 403 -27.19 16.45 -23.98
CA ALA A 403 -27.27 14.99 -24.06
C ALA A 403 -27.37 14.34 -22.67
N ARG A 404 -26.53 14.75 -21.70
CA ARG A 404 -26.58 14.22 -20.32
C ARG A 404 -27.93 14.44 -19.66
N ARG A 405 -28.51 15.63 -19.85
CA ARG A 405 -29.76 16.05 -19.19
C ARG A 405 -30.98 15.24 -19.61
N LYS A 406 -30.93 14.54 -20.75
CA LYS A 406 -31.98 13.64 -21.23
C LYS A 406 -31.91 12.23 -20.62
N GLN A 407 -30.72 11.74 -20.29
CA GLN A 407 -30.55 10.39 -19.72
C GLN A 407 -30.99 10.32 -18.25
N GLU A 408 -30.62 11.31 -17.42
CA GLU A 408 -30.95 11.34 -15.99
C GLU A 408 -32.47 11.37 -15.71
N ALA A 409 -33.26 11.90 -16.66
CA ALA A 409 -34.73 11.95 -16.57
C ALA A 409 -35.43 10.61 -16.87
N GLU A 410 -34.75 9.65 -17.52
CA GLU A 410 -35.34 8.36 -17.90
C GLU A 410 -35.22 7.33 -16.77
N GLU A 411 -34.08 7.29 -16.07
CA GLU A 411 -33.86 6.39 -14.93
C GLU A 411 -34.82 6.66 -13.75
N GLU A 412 -35.19 7.92 -13.49
CA GLU A 412 -36.10 8.23 -12.38
C GLU A 412 -37.53 7.69 -12.59
N ARG A 413 -37.97 7.58 -13.87
CA ARG A 413 -39.30 7.04 -14.22
C ARG A 413 -39.40 5.52 -14.00
N THR A 414 -38.33 4.78 -14.26
CA THR A 414 -38.34 3.30 -14.14
C THR A 414 -38.27 2.85 -12.68
N ARG A 415 -37.64 3.62 -11.79
CA ARG A 415 -37.58 3.29 -10.35
C ARG A 415 -38.94 3.35 -9.66
N LYS A 416 -39.70 4.45 -9.86
CA LYS A 416 -40.99 4.70 -9.18
C LYS A 416 -42.08 3.68 -9.53
N THR A 417 -42.03 3.09 -10.72
CA THR A 417 -43.00 2.07 -11.17
C THR A 417 -42.73 0.66 -10.60
N ARG A 418 -41.51 0.39 -10.12
CA ARG A 418 -41.14 -0.87 -9.46
C ARG A 418 -41.61 -0.91 -8.00
N GLU A 419 -41.34 0.15 -7.24
CA GLU A 419 -41.65 0.25 -5.81
C GLU A 419 -43.17 0.11 -5.53
N ALA A 420 -44.02 0.60 -6.43
CA ALA A 420 -45.48 0.51 -6.31
C ALA A 420 -46.05 -0.92 -6.36
N LYS A 421 -45.44 -1.83 -7.14
CA LYS A 421 -45.95 -3.20 -7.32
C LYS A 421 -45.68 -4.09 -6.11
N GLU A 422 -44.54 -3.91 -5.44
CA GLU A 422 -44.13 -4.78 -4.33
C GLU A 422 -44.98 -4.56 -3.05
N ARG A 423 -45.52 -3.35 -2.87
CA ARG A 423 -46.30 -2.98 -1.68
C ARG A 423 -47.68 -3.65 -1.62
N LEU A 424 -48.30 -3.93 -2.78
CA LEU A 424 -49.64 -4.52 -2.86
C LEU A 424 -49.66 -5.99 -2.41
N ALA A 425 -48.66 -6.77 -2.82
CA ALA A 425 -48.57 -8.20 -2.54
C ALA A 425 -48.45 -8.53 -1.04
N ARG A 426 -47.87 -7.62 -0.23
CA ARG A 426 -47.61 -7.89 1.19
C ARG A 426 -48.88 -7.88 2.05
N MET A 427 -49.88 -7.03 1.75
CA MET A 427 -51.12 -6.97 2.53
C MET A 427 -51.99 -8.22 2.37
N GLN A 428 -51.93 -8.88 1.20
CA GLN A 428 -52.79 -10.03 0.91
C GLN A 428 -52.41 -11.28 1.72
N ALA A 429 -51.13 -11.43 2.09
CA ALA A 429 -50.60 -12.61 2.80
C ALA A 429 -50.74 -12.58 4.34
N GLU A 430 -51.26 -11.48 4.90
CA GLU A 430 -51.41 -11.28 6.36
C GLU A 430 -52.85 -11.55 6.84
N ALA A 431 -53.86 -11.16 6.05
CA ALA A 431 -55.27 -11.34 6.36
C ALA A 431 -55.72 -12.81 6.46
N GLU A 432 -54.99 -13.73 5.83
CA GLU A 432 -55.29 -15.16 5.78
C GLU A 432 -54.96 -15.85 7.13
N ARG A 433 -53.81 -15.50 7.72
CA ARG A 433 -53.25 -16.15 8.94
C ARG A 433 -54.07 -15.90 10.21
N GLN A 434 -54.88 -14.85 10.23
CA GLN A 434 -55.68 -14.48 11.40
C GLN A 434 -56.96 -15.33 11.53
N ARG A 435 -57.31 -16.14 10.53
CA ARG A 435 -58.55 -16.94 10.52
C ARG A 435 -58.43 -18.32 11.19
N GLU A 436 -57.22 -18.85 11.37
CA GLU A 436 -57.01 -20.24 11.82
C GLU A 436 -56.96 -20.42 13.36
N GLN A 437 -56.78 -19.35 14.14
CA GLN A 437 -56.31 -19.47 15.53
C GLN A 437 -57.40 -19.44 16.62
N THR A 438 -58.68 -19.32 16.28
CA THR A 438 -59.78 -19.09 17.25
C THR A 438 -60.59 -20.34 17.62
N ALA A 439 -60.10 -21.55 17.32
CA ALA A 439 -60.83 -22.80 17.51
C ALA A 439 -60.10 -23.86 18.37
N THR A 440 -60.20 -23.75 19.70
CA THR A 440 -60.48 -24.87 20.65
C THR A 440 -60.38 -24.39 22.11
N ALA A 441 -61.25 -24.89 23.00
CA ALA A 441 -61.24 -24.50 24.41
C ALA A 441 -61.84 -25.53 25.39
N LYS A 442 -61.22 -25.60 26.59
CA LYS A 442 -61.82 -25.88 27.91
C LYS A 442 -62.18 -27.34 28.30
N ALA A 443 -62.40 -27.51 29.62
CA ALA A 443 -62.76 -28.72 30.41
C ALA A 443 -61.59 -29.63 30.87
N ALA A 444 -61.59 -30.22 32.08
CA ALA A 444 -62.52 -30.18 33.23
C ALA A 444 -61.78 -30.23 34.58
N GLY A 445 -62.44 -29.82 35.69
CA GLY A 445 -61.82 -29.68 37.02
C GLY A 445 -62.43 -30.57 38.12
N ALA A 446 -61.57 -31.15 38.98
CA ALA A 446 -61.86 -31.68 40.34
C ALA A 446 -60.61 -32.41 40.87
N LYS A 447 -60.26 -33.57 40.27
CA LYS A 447 -58.91 -34.15 40.36
C LYS A 447 -57.84 -33.20 39.78
N ALA A 448 -58.26 -32.24 38.95
CA ALA A 448 -57.50 -31.03 38.68
C ALA A 448 -57.04 -30.39 40.00
N ALA A 449 -57.89 -29.90 40.91
CA ALA A 449 -57.50 -29.05 42.05
C ALA A 449 -56.29 -29.51 42.91
N GLU A 450 -56.14 -30.80 43.23
CA GLU A 450 -54.93 -31.28 43.95
C GLU A 450 -53.72 -31.43 43.01
N ALA A 451 -53.94 -31.94 41.79
CA ALA A 451 -52.95 -31.88 40.73
C ALA A 451 -52.60 -30.44 40.35
N GLU A 452 -53.50 -29.47 40.56
CA GLU A 452 -53.38 -28.05 40.31
C GLU A 452 -52.46 -27.46 41.37
N ARG A 453 -52.67 -27.75 42.65
CA ARG A 453 -51.75 -27.34 43.72
C ARG A 453 -50.36 -27.97 43.54
N LYS A 454 -50.28 -29.25 43.18
CA LYS A 454 -48.99 -29.91 42.89
C LYS A 454 -48.34 -29.42 41.59
N ARG A 455 -49.12 -29.06 40.57
CA ARG A 455 -48.66 -28.38 39.35
C ARG A 455 -48.18 -26.98 39.70
N GLN A 456 -48.98 -26.13 40.35
CA GLN A 456 -48.65 -24.79 40.82
C GLN A 456 -47.43 -24.76 41.74
N GLU A 457 -47.21 -25.76 42.61
CA GLU A 457 -46.00 -25.80 43.43
C GLU A 457 -44.77 -26.25 42.60
N ALA A 458 -44.92 -27.25 41.74
CA ALA A 458 -43.87 -27.65 40.80
C ALA A 458 -43.58 -26.57 39.74
N GLU A 459 -44.58 -25.76 39.40
CA GLU A 459 -44.57 -24.64 38.46
C GLU A 459 -43.94 -23.43 39.12
N ARG A 460 -44.30 -23.08 40.36
CA ARG A 460 -43.57 -22.08 41.16
C ARG A 460 -42.10 -22.47 41.34
N LYS A 461 -41.81 -23.74 41.61
CA LYS A 461 -40.42 -24.25 41.66
C LYS A 461 -39.74 -24.26 40.29
N ARG A 462 -40.48 -24.41 39.18
CA ARG A 462 -39.95 -24.26 37.81
C ARG A 462 -39.74 -22.78 37.44
N GLN A 463 -40.64 -21.89 37.84
CA GLN A 463 -40.57 -20.44 37.69
C GLN A 463 -39.38 -19.90 38.48
N GLU A 464 -39.25 -20.20 39.77
CA GLU A 464 -38.11 -19.81 40.60
C GLU A 464 -36.76 -20.30 40.03
N ASN A 465 -36.71 -21.54 39.50
CA ASN A 465 -35.51 -22.06 38.83
C ASN A 465 -35.30 -21.46 37.43
N ALA A 466 -36.37 -21.09 36.71
CA ALA A 466 -36.30 -20.40 35.43
C ALA A 466 -35.86 -18.95 35.61
N GLU A 467 -36.31 -18.26 36.67
CA GLU A 467 -35.89 -16.93 37.10
C GLU A 467 -34.42 -16.94 37.51
N LYS A 468 -33.98 -17.87 38.37
CA LYS A 468 -32.56 -18.02 38.72
C LYS A 468 -31.67 -18.37 37.52
N ARG A 469 -32.22 -19.01 36.48
CA ARG A 469 -31.54 -19.21 35.19
C ARG A 469 -31.56 -17.96 34.31
N ALA A 470 -32.69 -17.26 34.24
CA ALA A 470 -32.88 -16.03 33.47
C ALA A 470 -32.09 -14.86 34.06
N GLU A 471 -31.93 -14.79 35.37
CA GLU A 471 -31.08 -13.82 36.07
C GLU A 471 -29.61 -14.09 35.75
N LYS A 472 -29.14 -15.34 35.85
CA LYS A 472 -27.78 -15.70 35.43
C LYS A 472 -27.56 -15.47 33.93
N ALA A 473 -28.58 -15.67 33.10
CA ALA A 473 -28.54 -15.31 31.68
C ALA A 473 -28.49 -13.79 31.47
N ARG A 474 -29.26 -13.00 32.21
CA ARG A 474 -29.23 -11.52 32.21
C ARG A 474 -27.87 -10.99 32.68
N GLN A 475 -27.33 -11.47 33.79
CA GLN A 475 -26.02 -11.08 34.32
C GLN A 475 -24.88 -11.43 33.34
N THR A 476 -24.92 -12.61 32.69
CA THR A 476 -23.91 -12.98 31.69
C THR A 476 -24.09 -12.25 30.36
N ALA A 477 -25.31 -11.99 29.93
CA ALA A 477 -25.60 -11.13 28.78
C ALA A 477 -25.16 -9.68 29.04
N GLN A 478 -25.39 -9.13 30.23
CA GLN A 478 -24.96 -7.79 30.64
C GLN A 478 -23.43 -7.68 30.65
N LYS A 479 -22.71 -8.68 31.19
CA LYS A 479 -21.23 -8.73 31.13
C LYS A 479 -20.69 -8.85 29.70
N LYS A 480 -21.40 -9.56 28.81
CA LYS A 480 -21.09 -9.60 27.37
C LYS A 480 -21.40 -8.27 26.68
N ALA A 481 -22.49 -7.60 27.04
CA ALA A 481 -22.88 -6.31 26.48
C ALA A 481 -21.92 -5.19 26.90
N THR A 482 -21.48 -5.13 28.16
CA THR A 482 -20.50 -4.12 28.61
C THR A 482 -19.12 -4.35 28.02
N THR A 483 -18.67 -5.60 27.87
CA THR A 483 -17.39 -5.89 27.19
C THR A 483 -17.46 -5.64 25.68
N ALA A 484 -18.60 -5.94 25.02
CA ALA A 484 -18.82 -5.58 23.63
C ALA A 484 -18.88 -4.05 23.42
N ALA A 485 -19.57 -3.31 24.30
CA ALA A 485 -19.63 -1.85 24.25
C ALA A 485 -18.26 -1.21 24.52
N ALA A 486 -17.50 -1.71 25.50
CA ALA A 486 -16.13 -1.26 25.76
C ALA A 486 -15.18 -1.54 24.60
N LYS A 487 -15.38 -2.65 23.85
CA LYS A 487 -14.67 -2.89 22.60
C LYS A 487 -15.11 -1.91 21.52
N ALA A 488 -16.41 -1.76 21.27
CA ALA A 488 -16.94 -0.86 20.26
C ALA A 488 -16.51 0.61 20.47
N ALA A 489 -16.45 1.07 21.72
CA ALA A 489 -15.94 2.40 22.06
C ALA A 489 -14.44 2.56 21.74
N ARG A 490 -13.61 1.53 21.95
CA ARG A 490 -12.20 1.52 21.55
C ARG A 490 -12.03 1.45 20.03
N ASP A 491 -12.81 0.59 19.37
CA ASP A 491 -12.82 0.44 17.92
C ASP A 491 -13.28 1.75 17.24
N GLN A 492 -14.19 2.51 17.86
CA GLN A 492 -14.63 3.83 17.39
C GLN A 492 -13.58 4.92 17.65
N ALA A 493 -13.05 5.05 18.87
CA ALA A 493 -11.98 6.01 19.16
C ALA A 493 -10.73 5.78 18.27
N ALA A 494 -10.44 4.53 17.91
CA ALA A 494 -9.37 4.17 16.98
C ALA A 494 -9.69 4.46 15.49
N ARG A 495 -10.94 4.75 15.15
CA ARG A 495 -11.35 5.32 13.84
C ARG A 495 -11.29 6.84 13.88
N ASP A 496 -11.82 7.46 14.92
CA ASP A 496 -11.86 8.91 15.09
C ASP A 496 -10.44 9.49 15.12
N ALA A 497 -9.51 8.82 15.81
CA ALA A 497 -8.09 9.17 15.82
C ALA A 497 -7.42 9.06 14.43
N ARG A 498 -7.81 8.08 13.60
CA ARG A 498 -7.31 7.95 12.22
C ARG A 498 -7.89 9.04 11.33
N ALA A 499 -9.20 9.30 11.43
CA ALA A 499 -9.87 10.35 10.66
C ALA A 499 -9.26 11.73 10.96
N HIS A 500 -8.96 12.03 12.23
CA HIS A 500 -8.27 13.26 12.61
C HIS A 500 -6.80 13.30 12.12
N GLU A 501 -6.09 12.17 12.07
CA GLU A 501 -4.75 12.14 11.49
C GLU A 501 -4.76 12.30 9.96
N GLU A 502 -5.71 11.66 9.27
CA GLU A 502 -5.95 11.79 7.84
C GLU A 502 -6.37 13.22 7.48
N GLU A 503 -7.23 13.86 8.28
CA GLU A 503 -7.58 15.28 8.12
C GLU A 503 -6.35 16.18 8.32
N ARG A 504 -5.57 15.99 9.39
CA ARG A 504 -4.33 16.76 9.60
C ARG A 504 -3.36 16.62 8.42
N ARG A 505 -3.14 15.39 7.94
CA ARG A 505 -2.32 15.12 6.75
C ARG A 505 -2.88 15.78 5.49
N ALA A 506 -4.20 15.83 5.32
CA ALA A 506 -4.86 16.51 4.21
C ALA A 506 -4.73 18.04 4.30
N GLN A 507 -4.83 18.62 5.49
CA GLN A 507 -4.61 20.06 5.73
C GLN A 507 -3.12 20.43 5.48
N GLU A 508 -2.17 19.61 5.95
CA GLU A 508 -0.74 19.80 5.72
C GLU A 508 -0.38 19.69 4.22
N ALA A 509 -0.90 18.67 3.52
CA ALA A 509 -0.76 18.55 2.07
C ALA A 509 -1.45 19.69 1.31
N GLY A 510 -2.56 20.23 1.83
CA GLY A 510 -3.23 21.42 1.30
C GLY A 510 -2.37 22.68 1.37
N ARG A 511 -1.73 22.92 2.52
CA ARG A 511 -0.77 24.04 2.71
C ARG A 511 0.44 23.90 1.78
N ALA A 512 1.06 22.73 1.74
CA ALA A 512 2.21 22.47 0.86
C ALA A 512 1.87 22.68 -0.63
N ARG A 513 0.64 22.35 -1.07
CA ARG A 513 0.16 22.65 -2.43
C ARG A 513 -0.05 24.15 -2.67
N ALA A 514 -0.56 24.88 -1.69
CA ALA A 514 -0.74 26.34 -1.78
C ALA A 514 0.62 27.06 -1.85
N GLU A 515 1.57 26.68 -0.99
CA GLU A 515 2.95 27.20 -0.98
C GLU A 515 3.69 26.88 -2.30
N ALA A 516 3.52 25.67 -2.85
CA ALA A 516 4.09 25.31 -4.14
C ALA A 516 3.50 26.15 -5.30
N ALA A 517 2.18 26.35 -5.31
CA ALA A 517 1.51 27.19 -6.31
C ALA A 517 1.89 28.68 -6.17
N GLU A 518 2.15 29.18 -4.96
CA GLU A 518 2.66 30.53 -4.74
C GLU A 518 4.10 30.68 -5.27
N GLN A 519 4.99 29.73 -5.00
CA GLN A 519 6.33 29.70 -5.58
C GLN A 519 6.31 29.64 -7.12
N GLU A 520 5.39 28.88 -7.70
CA GLU A 520 5.20 28.82 -9.16
C GLU A 520 4.73 30.16 -9.72
N ARG A 521 3.78 30.83 -9.06
CA ARG A 521 3.34 32.19 -9.44
C ARG A 521 4.46 33.22 -9.34
N ILE A 522 5.30 33.16 -8.31
CA ILE A 522 6.47 34.05 -8.17
C ILE A 522 7.44 33.83 -9.33
N ARG A 523 7.84 32.57 -9.61
CA ARG A 523 8.74 32.24 -10.74
C ARG A 523 8.15 32.66 -12.09
N ALA A 524 6.84 32.51 -12.28
CA ALA A 524 6.15 32.96 -13.48
C ALA A 524 6.16 34.48 -13.63
N GLU A 525 6.01 35.24 -12.53
CA GLU A 525 6.11 36.70 -12.59
C GLU A 525 7.56 37.18 -12.79
N GLU A 526 8.55 36.56 -12.13
CA GLU A 526 9.98 36.82 -12.36
C GLU A 526 10.36 36.59 -13.82
N LYS A 527 9.93 35.46 -14.41
CA LYS A 527 10.10 35.17 -15.84
C LYS A 527 9.47 36.27 -16.70
N ARG A 528 8.21 36.66 -16.43
CA ARG A 528 7.53 37.73 -17.18
C ARG A 528 8.26 39.09 -17.05
N ARG A 529 8.80 39.42 -15.88
CA ARG A 529 9.61 40.63 -15.65
C ARG A 529 10.91 40.57 -16.46
N ALA A 530 11.59 39.43 -16.48
CA ALA A 530 12.81 39.22 -17.27
C ALA A 530 12.53 39.30 -18.79
N GLU A 531 11.42 38.75 -19.28
CA GLU A 531 10.97 38.87 -20.67
C GLU A 531 10.67 40.33 -21.05
N GLN A 532 9.99 41.07 -20.18
CA GLN A 532 9.73 42.50 -20.36
C GLN A 532 11.02 43.34 -20.37
N GLU A 533 11.97 43.05 -19.49
CA GLU A 533 13.26 43.76 -19.46
C GLU A 533 14.13 43.43 -20.67
N ALA A 534 14.16 42.16 -21.11
CA ALA A 534 14.83 41.73 -22.33
C ALA A 534 14.24 42.41 -23.56
N TYR A 535 12.91 42.52 -23.66
CA TYR A 535 12.23 43.26 -24.73
C TYR A 535 12.54 44.76 -24.68
N ARG A 536 12.58 45.39 -23.49
CA ARG A 536 12.97 46.80 -23.35
C ARG A 536 14.42 47.03 -23.79
N LYS A 537 15.36 46.19 -23.35
CA LYS A 537 16.78 46.20 -23.78
C LYS A 537 16.92 45.98 -25.28
N PHE A 538 16.11 45.11 -25.88
CA PHE A 538 16.06 44.92 -27.34
C PHE A 538 15.61 46.20 -28.06
N GLN A 539 14.54 46.86 -27.59
CA GLN A 539 14.09 48.15 -28.15
C GLN A 539 15.14 49.26 -27.98
N GLU A 540 15.76 49.39 -26.80
CA GLU A 540 16.84 50.36 -26.53
C GLU A 540 18.04 50.14 -27.47
N ASN A 541 18.47 48.89 -27.66
CA ASN A 541 19.58 48.54 -28.55
C ASN A 541 19.21 48.74 -30.03
N TRP A 542 18.00 48.38 -30.45
CA TRP A 542 17.52 48.59 -31.81
C TRP A 542 17.45 50.10 -32.14
N GLN A 543 16.93 50.92 -31.23
CA GLN A 543 16.94 52.38 -31.41
C GLN A 543 18.37 52.95 -31.46
N ARG A 544 19.31 52.40 -30.68
CA ARG A 544 20.72 52.78 -30.75
C ARG A 544 21.33 52.42 -32.11
N GLU A 545 21.09 51.20 -32.61
CA GLU A 545 21.56 50.77 -33.92
C GLU A 545 20.98 51.67 -35.03
N GLN A 546 19.69 52.02 -34.98
CA GLN A 546 19.09 52.97 -35.96
C GLN A 546 19.74 54.35 -35.89
N ARG A 547 20.03 54.89 -34.69
CA ARG A 547 20.73 56.17 -34.52
C ARG A 547 22.17 56.11 -35.04
N GLU A 548 22.88 55.01 -34.81
CA GLU A 548 24.24 54.82 -35.35
C GLU A 548 24.24 54.66 -36.87
N GLN A 549 23.31 53.90 -37.44
CA GLN A 549 23.18 53.76 -38.89
C GLN A 549 22.79 55.10 -39.55
N ALA A 550 21.91 55.89 -38.93
CA ALA A 550 21.58 57.24 -39.38
C ALA A 550 22.79 58.18 -39.30
N LYS A 551 23.56 58.14 -38.20
CA LYS A 551 24.80 58.92 -38.04
C LYS A 551 25.82 58.55 -39.13
N ARG A 552 26.09 57.25 -39.35
CA ARG A 552 27.02 56.79 -40.38
C ARG A 552 26.60 57.26 -41.78
N ARG A 553 25.31 57.14 -42.13
CA ARG A 553 24.76 57.65 -43.41
C ARG A 553 24.92 59.17 -43.55
N PHE A 554 24.72 59.93 -42.48
CA PHE A 554 24.90 61.38 -42.49
C PHE A 554 26.37 61.79 -42.64
N GLU A 555 27.29 61.15 -41.94
CA GLU A 555 28.73 61.34 -42.09
C GLU A 555 29.21 60.94 -43.50
N GLU A 556 28.65 59.87 -44.07
CA GLU A 556 28.91 59.43 -45.44
C GLU A 556 28.37 60.42 -46.49
N GLN A 557 27.13 60.91 -46.33
CA GLN A 557 26.57 61.98 -47.16
C GLN A 557 27.39 63.27 -47.08
N GLN A 558 27.88 63.65 -45.89
CA GLN A 558 28.78 64.80 -45.75
C GLN A 558 30.13 64.58 -46.48
N LYS A 559 30.69 63.36 -46.43
CA LYS A 559 31.89 63.02 -47.21
C LYS A 559 31.64 63.09 -48.72
N GLN A 560 30.54 62.51 -49.20
CA GLN A 560 30.14 62.54 -50.61
C GLN A 560 29.92 63.99 -51.08
N HIS A 561 29.22 64.83 -50.30
CA HIS A 561 29.01 66.23 -50.63
C HIS A 561 30.31 67.05 -50.61
N ALA A 562 31.24 66.78 -49.68
CA ALA A 562 32.54 67.42 -49.65
C ALA A 562 33.42 67.03 -50.86
N ALA A 563 33.45 65.74 -51.22
CA ALA A 563 34.16 65.24 -52.39
C ALA A 563 33.56 65.77 -53.70
N ALA A 564 32.23 65.84 -53.82
CA ALA A 564 31.54 66.41 -54.97
C ALA A 564 31.79 67.92 -55.11
N ALA A 565 31.79 68.68 -54.01
CA ALA A 565 32.13 70.10 -54.00
C ALA A 565 33.59 70.35 -54.39
N ALA A 566 34.52 69.50 -53.92
CA ALA A 566 35.92 69.53 -54.36
C ALA A 566 36.04 69.24 -55.86
N ALA A 567 35.48 68.13 -56.35
CA ALA A 567 35.50 67.77 -57.77
C ALA A 567 34.89 68.84 -58.68
N ASN A 568 33.76 69.45 -58.27
CA ASN A 568 33.15 70.53 -59.02
C ASN A 568 34.04 71.77 -59.13
N LEU A 569 34.78 72.13 -58.07
CA LEU A 569 35.75 73.23 -58.07
C LEU A 569 36.97 72.93 -58.94
N LEU A 570 37.39 71.68 -59.06
CA LEU A 570 38.49 71.29 -59.96
C LEU A 570 38.08 71.31 -61.44
N GLN A 571 36.83 70.99 -61.72
CA GLN A 571 36.22 71.10 -63.05
C GLN A 571 35.81 72.54 -63.41
N ASN A 572 35.60 73.40 -62.43
CA ASN A 572 35.21 74.80 -62.62
C ASN A 572 36.06 75.71 -61.73
N PRO A 573 37.39 75.77 -61.95
CA PRO A 573 38.27 76.61 -61.15
C PRO A 573 37.92 78.09 -61.36
N PRO A 574 38.02 78.94 -60.31
CA PRO A 574 37.71 80.36 -60.44
C PRO A 574 38.65 81.02 -61.46
N VAL A 575 38.11 81.94 -62.26
CA VAL A 575 38.89 82.70 -63.25
C VAL A 575 39.80 83.69 -62.54
N LEU A 576 41.03 83.26 -62.26
CA LEU A 576 42.09 84.07 -61.66
C LEU A 576 42.98 84.69 -62.74
N THR A 577 43.47 85.90 -62.49
CA THR A 577 44.64 86.43 -63.21
C THR A 577 45.93 85.79 -62.66
N TYR A 578 47.01 85.79 -63.45
CA TYR A 578 48.31 85.24 -63.03
C TYR A 578 48.83 85.87 -61.72
N ALA A 579 48.59 87.17 -61.51
CA ALA A 579 48.96 87.88 -60.28
C ALA A 579 48.16 87.40 -59.06
N GLN A 580 46.84 87.19 -59.21
CA GLN A 580 45.98 86.65 -58.14
C GLN A 580 46.34 85.19 -57.82
N PHE A 581 46.63 84.39 -58.84
CA PHE A 581 47.09 83.01 -58.70
C PHE A 581 48.41 82.92 -57.92
N GLU A 582 49.41 83.73 -58.27
CA GLU A 582 50.70 83.75 -57.55
C GLU A 582 50.56 84.29 -56.12
N ALA A 583 49.76 85.33 -55.89
CA ALA A 583 49.48 85.83 -54.54
C ALA A 583 48.79 84.77 -53.65
N GLY A 584 47.86 84.00 -54.22
CA GLY A 584 47.25 82.85 -53.55
C GLY A 584 48.28 81.77 -53.21
N TRP A 585 49.21 81.48 -54.12
CA TRP A 585 50.27 80.49 -53.91
C TRP A 585 51.29 80.92 -52.85
N GLU A 586 51.68 82.19 -52.82
CA GLU A 586 52.50 82.73 -51.74
C GLU A 586 51.78 82.68 -50.39
N SER A 587 50.48 82.95 -50.35
CA SER A 587 49.67 82.83 -49.13
C SER A 587 49.62 81.38 -48.62
N LEU A 588 49.40 80.41 -49.52
CA LEU A 588 49.44 78.99 -49.18
C LEU A 588 50.83 78.58 -48.66
N TRP A 589 51.90 79.04 -49.30
CA TRP A 589 53.28 78.73 -48.90
C TRP A 589 53.67 79.37 -47.54
N LYS A 590 53.26 80.61 -47.28
CA LYS A 590 53.46 81.28 -45.98
C LYS A 590 52.71 80.55 -44.84
N ASN A 591 51.56 79.95 -45.15
CA ASN A 591 50.78 79.12 -44.23
C ASN A 591 51.15 77.62 -44.26
N LEU A 592 52.20 77.22 -44.99
CA LEU A 592 52.55 75.80 -45.15
C LEU A 592 53.15 75.18 -43.88
N SER A 593 53.71 76.01 -42.99
CA SER A 593 54.27 75.65 -41.69
C SER A 593 53.23 75.40 -40.57
N SER A 594 51.92 75.48 -40.88
CA SER A 594 50.83 75.15 -39.94
C SER A 594 50.44 73.68 -40.05
N ASP A 595 49.99 73.05 -38.96
CA ASP A 595 49.42 71.69 -38.99
C ASP A 595 47.96 71.64 -39.49
N ALA A 596 47.34 72.78 -39.82
CA ALA A 596 45.93 72.83 -40.22
C ALA A 596 45.66 71.98 -41.50
N PRO A 597 44.56 71.21 -41.57
CA PRO A 597 44.25 70.39 -42.73
C PRO A 597 43.96 71.25 -43.97
N LEU A 598 44.59 70.91 -45.09
CA LEU A 598 44.48 71.61 -46.37
C LEU A 598 43.36 70.98 -47.22
N ARG A 599 42.44 71.82 -47.70
CA ARG A 599 41.34 71.46 -48.60
C ARG A 599 41.60 71.88 -50.03
N CYS A 600 40.88 71.23 -50.94
CA CYS A 600 40.79 71.55 -52.36
C CYS A 600 40.47 73.03 -52.60
N SER A 601 39.57 73.62 -51.79
CA SER A 601 39.16 75.02 -51.88
C SER A 601 40.20 76.06 -51.41
N GLN A 602 41.31 75.61 -50.83
CA GLN A 602 42.41 76.47 -50.37
C GLN A 602 43.60 76.46 -51.33
N ILE A 603 43.66 75.50 -52.26
CA ILE A 603 44.70 75.40 -53.28
C ILE A 603 44.36 76.36 -54.44
N PRO A 604 45.26 77.25 -54.88
CA PRO A 604 45.03 78.09 -56.04
C PRO A 604 45.20 77.27 -57.32
N TRP A 605 44.07 76.80 -57.86
CA TRP A 605 44.02 76.11 -59.14
C TRP A 605 44.17 77.09 -60.32
N PRO A 606 44.83 76.69 -61.42
CA PRO A 606 44.89 77.51 -62.62
C PRO A 606 43.63 77.30 -63.48
N PRO A 607 43.37 78.19 -64.47
CA PRO A 607 42.35 77.97 -65.49
C PRO A 607 42.59 76.66 -66.26
N LEU A 608 41.50 75.96 -66.59
CA LEU A 608 41.55 74.75 -67.44
C LEU A 608 42.20 75.05 -68.77
N GLY A 609 43.13 74.21 -69.23
CA GLY A 609 43.78 74.37 -70.53
C GLY A 609 44.70 75.59 -70.62
N ASN A 610 44.99 76.29 -69.52
CA ASN A 610 45.99 77.36 -69.47
C ASN A 610 46.79 77.39 -68.14
N PRO A 611 47.39 76.27 -67.71
CA PRO A 611 48.11 76.20 -66.44
C PRO A 611 49.39 77.05 -66.35
N VAL A 612 49.93 77.51 -67.49
CA VAL A 612 51.12 78.39 -67.53
C VAL A 612 50.74 79.88 -67.66
N PHE A 613 49.45 80.20 -67.82
CA PHE A 613 48.94 81.57 -68.04
C PHE A 613 49.64 82.27 -69.22
N TYR A 614 49.63 81.61 -70.38
CA TYR A 614 49.96 82.22 -71.66
C TYR A 614 48.75 82.94 -72.24
N LEU A 615 48.96 84.02 -72.99
CA LEU A 615 47.88 84.72 -73.69
C LEU A 615 47.38 83.85 -74.86
N GLN A 616 46.06 83.65 -74.95
CA GLN A 616 45.43 82.96 -76.07
C GLN A 616 45.49 83.83 -77.34
N ASN A 617 46.60 83.73 -78.07
CA ASN A 617 46.69 84.20 -79.46
C ASN A 617 45.98 83.21 -80.39
N GLU A 618 44.66 83.11 -80.26
CA GLU A 618 43.83 82.43 -81.26
C GLU A 618 43.63 83.31 -82.49
N GLY A 619 43.61 82.68 -83.66
CA GLY A 619 43.26 83.32 -84.91
C GLY A 619 43.41 82.38 -86.10
N PRO A 620 42.93 82.77 -87.30
CA PRO A 620 42.25 84.04 -87.60
C PRO A 620 40.76 83.82 -87.93
N ASP A 621 39.85 84.37 -87.13
CA ASP A 621 38.60 85.02 -87.61
C ASP A 621 37.69 85.45 -86.44
N THR A 622 37.92 86.65 -85.90
CA THR A 622 36.82 87.46 -85.31
C THR A 622 37.19 88.93 -85.26
N VAL A 623 36.55 89.76 -86.09
CA VAL A 623 36.66 91.21 -86.01
C VAL A 623 35.69 91.73 -84.96
N CYS A 624 36.19 92.22 -83.82
CA CYS A 624 35.40 93.11 -82.97
C CYS A 624 36.30 94.15 -82.28
N LYS A 625 36.07 95.43 -82.59
CA LYS A 625 36.82 96.56 -82.04
C LYS A 625 36.11 97.09 -80.79
N ARG A 626 36.82 97.24 -79.66
CA ARG A 626 36.93 98.55 -78.97
C ARG A 626 37.90 98.56 -77.78
N ASP A 627 38.83 99.51 -77.90
CA ASP A 627 39.48 100.35 -76.88
C ASP A 627 40.43 99.74 -75.82
N PRO A 628 41.50 100.48 -75.44
CA PRO A 628 42.78 99.85 -75.13
C PRO A 628 43.44 100.40 -73.84
N VAL A 629 43.34 99.67 -72.72
CA VAL A 629 43.94 100.10 -71.45
C VAL A 629 44.96 99.07 -70.95
N PHE A 630 46.24 99.42 -71.14
CA PHE A 630 47.40 99.09 -70.32
C PHE A 630 47.25 97.94 -69.30
N TYR A 631 47.85 96.79 -69.58
CA TYR A 631 49.19 96.46 -69.07
C TYR A 631 49.77 95.19 -69.75
N LEU A 632 51.10 95.08 -69.78
CA LEU A 632 51.86 93.85 -70.10
C LEU A 632 51.66 93.21 -71.49
N GLN A 633 51.83 94.01 -72.55
CA GLN A 633 52.68 93.54 -73.65
C GLN A 633 54.15 93.68 -73.20
N ASN A 634 54.88 92.56 -73.18
CA ASN A 634 56.35 92.36 -73.01
C ASN A 634 56.67 91.20 -72.04
N GLU A 635 56.25 89.98 -72.37
CA GLU A 635 56.89 88.78 -71.80
C GLU A 635 57.87 88.22 -72.82
N GLY A 636 59.17 88.34 -72.55
CA GLY A 636 60.19 87.75 -73.40
C GLY A 636 60.13 86.21 -73.36
N PRO A 637 60.72 85.51 -74.35
CA PRO A 637 60.76 84.04 -74.35
C PRO A 637 61.42 83.48 -73.07
N ASP A 638 62.35 84.21 -72.46
CA ASP A 638 62.93 83.84 -71.17
C ASP A 638 61.94 83.92 -69.99
N ASP A 639 61.01 84.87 -69.98
CA ASP A 639 59.99 84.96 -68.92
C ASP A 639 58.90 83.90 -69.09
N GLN A 640 58.52 83.60 -70.33
CA GLN A 640 57.67 82.45 -70.65
C GLN A 640 58.34 81.12 -70.23
N ARG A 641 59.66 80.99 -70.41
CA ARG A 641 60.45 79.83 -69.95
C ARG A 641 60.64 79.79 -68.43
N LYS A 642 60.69 80.95 -67.73
CA LYS A 642 60.64 81.02 -66.25
C LYS A 642 59.28 80.55 -65.72
N LYS A 643 58.17 81.05 -66.27
CA LYS A 643 56.80 80.60 -65.94
C LYS A 643 56.65 79.08 -66.10
N PHE A 644 57.02 78.56 -67.26
CA PHE A 644 56.97 77.12 -67.55
C PHE A 644 57.72 76.29 -66.49
N ARG A 645 58.99 76.63 -66.21
CA ARG A 645 59.79 75.93 -65.19
C ARG A 645 59.16 76.00 -63.79
N LYS A 646 58.58 77.15 -63.42
CA LYS A 646 57.92 77.34 -62.12
C LYS A 646 56.65 76.50 -61.99
N ALA A 647 55.80 76.50 -63.03
CA ALA A 647 54.59 75.67 -63.08
C ALA A 647 54.95 74.18 -63.03
N LEU A 648 55.94 73.75 -63.82
CA LEU A 648 56.38 72.36 -63.89
C LEU A 648 56.88 71.82 -62.54
N LEU A 649 57.67 72.62 -61.80
CA LEU A 649 58.15 72.24 -60.47
C LEU A 649 57.04 72.29 -59.39
N ARG A 650 56.11 73.25 -59.47
CA ARG A 650 55.00 73.42 -58.52
C ARG A 650 53.99 72.27 -58.61
N TRP A 651 53.67 71.82 -59.83
CA TRP A 651 52.66 70.78 -60.07
C TRP A 651 53.23 69.36 -60.22
N HIS A 652 54.56 69.17 -60.16
CA HIS A 652 55.15 67.82 -60.20
C HIS A 652 54.58 66.93 -59.08
N PRO A 653 53.93 65.78 -59.38
CA PRO A 653 53.17 65.00 -58.41
C PRO A 653 53.93 64.68 -57.12
N ASP A 654 55.18 64.21 -57.23
CA ASP A 654 56.00 63.89 -56.04
C ASP A 654 56.40 65.14 -55.23
N LYS A 655 56.62 66.29 -55.86
CA LYS A 655 57.03 67.53 -55.17
C LYS A 655 55.84 68.16 -54.46
N PHE A 656 54.69 68.20 -55.12
CA PHE A 656 53.44 68.60 -54.49
C PHE A 656 53.06 67.63 -53.36
N GLY A 657 53.18 66.32 -53.57
CA GLY A 657 52.92 65.28 -52.57
C GLY A 657 53.85 65.38 -51.35
N GLN A 658 55.14 65.65 -51.55
CA GLN A 658 56.12 65.90 -50.50
C GLN A 658 55.80 67.18 -49.69
N ALA A 659 55.36 68.25 -50.36
CA ALA A 659 55.10 69.55 -49.73
C ALA A 659 53.73 69.64 -49.03
N CYS A 660 52.67 69.09 -49.64
CA CYS A 660 51.28 69.27 -49.21
C CYS A 660 50.58 67.97 -48.79
N GLY A 661 51.02 66.80 -49.30
CA GLY A 661 50.27 65.54 -49.25
C GLY A 661 49.84 65.08 -47.85
N LYS A 662 50.72 65.26 -46.84
CA LYS A 662 50.43 64.91 -45.44
C LYS A 662 49.33 65.77 -44.79
N ARG A 663 49.07 66.97 -45.32
CA ARG A 663 48.04 67.91 -44.81
C ARG A 663 46.71 67.81 -45.55
N LEU A 664 46.66 67.14 -46.71
CA LEU A 664 45.43 67.02 -47.48
C LEU A 664 44.37 66.23 -46.69
N VAL A 665 43.16 66.79 -46.56
CA VAL A 665 42.00 66.12 -45.96
C VAL A 665 41.77 64.77 -46.65
N ASP A 666 41.67 63.67 -45.90
CA ASP A 666 41.61 62.31 -46.46
C ASP A 666 40.45 62.09 -47.45
N VAL A 667 39.35 62.84 -47.30
CA VAL A 667 38.16 62.82 -48.18
C VAL A 667 38.42 63.47 -49.55
N GLU A 668 39.39 64.39 -49.63
CA GLU A 668 39.70 65.19 -50.83
C GLU A 668 41.08 64.83 -51.42
N ARG A 669 41.92 64.10 -50.66
CA ARG A 669 43.33 63.85 -50.96
C ARG A 669 43.58 63.26 -52.35
N ASP A 670 42.91 62.17 -52.68
CA ASP A 670 43.20 61.44 -53.92
C ASP A 670 42.75 62.24 -55.15
N VAL A 671 41.58 62.88 -55.06
CA VAL A 671 41.02 63.80 -56.08
C VAL A 671 41.94 65.00 -56.32
N ILE A 672 42.52 65.58 -55.26
CA ILE A 672 43.53 66.65 -55.36
C ILE A 672 44.80 66.15 -56.05
N LEU A 673 45.32 64.98 -55.67
CA LEU A 673 46.55 64.41 -56.24
C LEU A 673 46.37 63.93 -57.69
N GLU A 674 45.15 63.56 -58.08
CA GLU A 674 44.79 63.26 -59.47
C GLU A 674 44.83 64.53 -60.33
N ARG A 675 44.12 65.60 -59.93
CA ARG A 675 44.14 66.87 -60.67
C ARG A 675 45.52 67.52 -60.74
N VAL A 676 46.39 67.31 -59.75
CA VAL A 676 47.80 67.72 -59.80
C VAL A 676 48.56 67.01 -60.93
N LYS A 677 48.31 65.70 -61.16
CA LYS A 677 48.90 64.97 -62.30
C LYS A 677 48.35 65.48 -63.64
N GLU A 678 47.05 65.75 -63.73
CA GLU A 678 46.45 66.34 -64.94
C GLU A 678 47.09 67.69 -65.27
N ILE A 679 47.19 68.60 -64.30
CA ILE A 679 47.80 69.92 -64.52
C ILE A 679 49.29 69.80 -64.88
N PHE A 680 50.03 68.86 -64.29
CA PHE A 680 51.41 68.58 -64.71
C PHE A 680 51.50 68.16 -66.18
N ASN A 681 50.56 67.32 -66.64
CA ASN A 681 50.49 66.89 -68.04
C ASN A 681 50.05 68.05 -68.97
N GLU A 682 49.08 68.88 -68.57
CA GLU A 682 48.70 70.10 -69.29
C GLU A 682 49.89 71.07 -69.42
N VAL A 683 50.68 71.28 -68.35
CA VAL A 683 51.90 72.10 -68.40
C VAL A 683 52.91 71.50 -69.37
N GLN A 684 53.16 70.18 -69.32
CA GLN A 684 54.10 69.51 -70.24
C GLN A 684 53.67 69.62 -71.71
N ALA A 685 52.37 69.58 -71.99
CA ALA A 685 51.82 69.80 -73.34
C ALA A 685 52.02 71.24 -73.83
N GLN A 686 52.01 72.23 -72.93
CA GLN A 686 52.26 73.65 -73.22
C GLN A 686 53.75 74.03 -73.27
N ARG A 687 54.63 73.08 -73.56
CA ARG A 687 56.08 73.34 -73.64
C ARG A 687 56.41 74.28 -74.81
N PRO A 688 56.93 75.50 -74.56
CA PRO A 688 57.39 76.37 -75.65
C PRO A 688 58.61 75.74 -76.34
N CYS A 689 58.69 75.96 -77.66
CA CYS A 689 59.83 75.56 -78.49
C CYS A 689 61.11 76.34 -78.12
#